data_AF-A0A934BDW5-F1
#
_entry.id   AF-A0A934BDW5-F1
#
_cell.length_a   1.000
_cell.length_b   1.000
_cell.length_c   1.000
_cell.angle_alpha   90.00
_cell.angle_beta   90.00
_cell.angle_gamma   90.00
#
_symmetry.space_group_name_H-M   'P 1'
#
loop_
_entity.id
_entity.type
_entity.pdbx_description
1 polymer ?
#
loop_
_entity_poly.entity_id
_entity_poly.type
_entity_poly.pdbx_seq_one_letter_code
_entity_poly.pdbx_strand_id
1 'polypeptide(L)'
;MEKEYLYGKNPGEHIKHEIEGLEEKGKEFAAKIKDLEGKIAPIKARLNDLKHGVDQYTEELAAYTAGMERYRAQLKTFRKTRPNLQVYQTYMEDLNIADRCMSCHVGINGTESISTEEPYTNHPDQKLYLGNHPPERFGCVLCHEGQASATSGVKKAHGEVEYWLTPINRGKSAQASCIRCHKEGKEVKGGELLWQGRRLFGDLGCYGCHETAGFGEDKNRTIGPSLKNIKNKVRAEWITAWIKAPRKFRPTTLMPDFRLSDEESQAIAAYLWQHADERTMPAEMPAFDEELLAQGNFIFEQVGCMACHTYEKDAVRGFAPNLSRIGEKINYGYLVEWIMNPKGKEFLARMPNFRLSQEKAGLVAGYLINKTGTGIPKEGLSDAAWLEDKEQSRVGEALIKRYGCFGCHEIKGMEALGKIGTELSAIGSKHVHLLDFGLLEKKILGEAGLKHITENVGKARQAWLRAKMHDPRQFDEGRYKKPEDRLKMPDFWLTKEEIESLIVMLSGLREEKLSGAYIARLTEKERSIVEGRRLIGKYNCTGCHQLDLDRLYLAENIEAVGMIKLEEDAGVYFQLWEDNEKLGHKAGETVFLDEKLILDKKRAVGGDIAPSIIAYHVESEGLIPEEARVFTPPLLYGEGKKVQSEWAFEFLKEPFDLRPWLNIKMPTFSLPSEEATSLAGFFAVKEDEEYPFEYIAETKKEYIEAKEVQSPGYLSAAKRLFESKDVNCILCHVKGEKMPEGDKTGWAPDLMLAKRRLKPDWIKRWLLDPQSIQPGTKMPKFFREGEFQAYIPGTAEEQTEAMKDYLMNLWE
;
A
#
# COMPACT_ATOMS: atom_id res chain seq x y z
N MET A 1 33.23 107.05 -16.21
CA MET A 1 32.56 108.30 -16.64
C MET A 1 31.16 108.46 -16.05
N GLU A 2 30.75 107.63 -15.08
CA GLU A 2 29.91 108.08 -13.98
C GLU A 2 30.56 107.55 -12.68
N LYS A 3 31.34 108.27 -11.86
CA LYS A 3 31.95 109.63 -11.89
C LYS A 3 33.29 109.52 -11.08
N GLU A 4 34.50 109.37 -11.66
CA GLU A 4 35.53 110.38 -12.09
C GLU A 4 36.25 111.25 -11.01
N TYR A 5 37.54 111.72 -11.11
CA TYR A 5 38.85 111.21 -11.67
C TYR A 5 40.08 112.18 -11.40
N LEU A 6 41.34 111.82 -11.85
CA LEU A 6 42.62 112.62 -12.11
C LEU A 6 43.71 112.87 -11.00
N TYR A 7 44.99 113.33 -11.23
CA TYR A 7 46.14 112.86 -12.11
C TYR A 7 47.54 113.59 -11.92
N GLY A 8 48.71 112.93 -12.13
CA GLY A 8 50.10 113.50 -12.41
C GLY A 8 51.06 113.79 -11.20
N LYS A 9 52.36 114.25 -11.26
CA LYS A 9 53.59 114.28 -12.15
C LYS A 9 54.78 114.99 -11.35
N ASN A 10 56.12 115.12 -11.61
CA ASN A 10 57.19 114.75 -12.61
C ASN A 10 58.65 114.90 -11.97
N PRO A 11 59.81 114.40 -12.53
CA PRO A 11 61.18 114.40 -11.89
C PRO A 11 62.41 115.03 -12.68
N GLY A 12 63.68 115.03 -12.17
CA GLY A 12 64.90 115.54 -12.90
C GLY A 12 66.40 115.48 -12.39
N GLU A 13 66.81 114.76 -11.32
CA GLU A 13 68.12 114.98 -10.61
C GLU A 13 69.10 113.76 -10.59
N HIS A 14 69.61 113.32 -11.75
CA HIS A 14 69.85 111.86 -11.97
C HIS A 14 71.17 111.21 -11.51
N ILE A 15 72.35 111.62 -12.02
CA ILE A 15 73.51 110.69 -12.13
C ILE A 15 74.23 110.40 -10.79
N LYS A 16 74.36 111.39 -9.89
CA LYS A 16 75.09 111.18 -8.61
C LYS A 16 74.41 110.10 -7.75
N HIS A 17 73.09 109.96 -7.89
CA HIS A 17 72.26 108.99 -7.18
C HIS A 17 72.55 107.53 -7.56
N GLU A 18 73.15 107.25 -8.72
CA GLU A 18 73.28 105.89 -9.25
C GLU A 18 74.35 105.05 -8.54
N ILE A 19 75.43 105.66 -8.04
CA ILE A 19 76.50 104.93 -7.33
C ILE A 19 76.04 104.56 -5.91
N GLU A 20 75.46 105.51 -5.17
CA GLU A 20 74.82 105.25 -3.88
C GLU A 20 73.73 104.17 -4.02
N GLY A 21 72.90 104.30 -5.07
CA GLY A 21 71.88 103.32 -5.44
C GLY A 21 72.38 101.96 -5.93
N LEU A 22 73.69 101.74 -6.10
CA LEU A 22 74.27 100.42 -6.40
C LEU A 22 74.75 99.70 -5.13
N GLU A 23 75.41 100.40 -4.20
CA GLU A 23 75.75 99.82 -2.88
C GLU A 23 74.49 99.50 -2.07
N GLU A 24 73.47 100.34 -2.17
CA GLU A 24 72.19 100.13 -1.49
C GLU A 24 71.43 98.93 -2.09
N LYS A 25 71.41 98.76 -3.42
CA LYS A 25 70.92 97.54 -4.08
C LYS A 25 71.69 96.29 -3.66
N GLY A 26 73.00 96.38 -3.43
CA GLY A 26 73.80 95.26 -2.92
C GLY A 26 73.28 94.73 -1.56
N LYS A 27 72.96 95.66 -0.64
CA LYS A 27 72.34 95.35 0.66
C LYS A 27 70.90 94.86 0.50
N GLU A 28 70.14 95.46 -0.42
CA GLU A 28 68.76 95.08 -0.74
C GLU A 28 68.66 93.64 -1.28
N PHE A 29 69.57 93.22 -2.17
CA PHE A 29 69.57 91.85 -2.70
C PHE A 29 69.91 90.80 -1.63
N ALA A 30 70.86 91.09 -0.72
CA ALA A 30 71.14 90.19 0.41
C ALA A 30 69.93 90.02 1.33
N ALA A 31 69.17 91.10 1.59
CA ALA A 31 67.91 91.03 2.32
C ALA A 31 66.83 90.23 1.57
N LYS A 32 66.68 90.45 0.25
CA LYS A 32 65.72 89.74 -0.62
C LYS A 32 65.99 88.23 -0.69
N ILE A 33 67.25 87.78 -0.72
CA ILE A 33 67.59 86.35 -0.69
C ILE A 33 67.09 85.71 0.61
N LYS A 34 67.38 86.33 1.77
CA LYS A 34 66.96 85.83 3.08
C LYS A 34 65.43 85.79 3.26
N ASP A 35 64.73 86.77 2.69
CA ASP A 35 63.26 86.80 2.61
C ASP A 35 62.70 85.68 1.72
N LEU A 36 63.31 85.41 0.56
CA LEU A 36 62.92 84.30 -0.33
C LEU A 36 63.16 82.93 0.30
N GLU A 37 64.29 82.73 1.00
CA GLU A 37 64.55 81.49 1.74
C GLU A 37 63.52 81.26 2.86
N GLY A 38 63.17 82.32 3.61
CA GLY A 38 62.09 82.29 4.59
C GLY A 38 60.72 81.93 3.98
N LYS A 39 60.45 82.34 2.74
CA LYS A 39 59.22 82.01 1.99
C LYS A 39 59.20 80.59 1.42
N ILE A 40 60.36 79.99 1.12
CA ILE A 40 60.45 78.61 0.59
C ILE A 40 60.15 77.56 1.66
N ALA A 41 60.54 77.79 2.92
CA ALA A 41 60.35 76.84 4.02
C ALA A 41 58.88 76.40 4.24
N PRO A 42 57.88 77.29 4.39
CA PRO A 42 56.48 76.89 4.57
C PRO A 42 55.87 76.22 3.33
N ILE A 43 56.36 76.55 2.13
CA ILE A 43 55.91 75.92 0.88
C ILE A 43 56.35 74.44 0.83
N LYS A 44 57.58 74.13 1.27
CA LYS A 44 58.06 72.74 1.38
C LYS A 44 57.28 71.92 2.40
N ALA A 45 56.93 72.50 3.55
CA ALA A 45 56.09 71.83 4.54
C ALA A 45 54.72 71.46 3.95
N ARG A 46 54.03 72.45 3.36
CA ARG A 46 52.69 72.25 2.78
C ARG A 46 52.67 71.30 1.58
N LEU A 47 53.79 71.16 0.84
CA LEU A 47 53.94 70.15 -0.21
C LEU A 47 54.00 68.72 0.37
N ASN A 48 54.65 68.53 1.53
CA ASN A 48 54.69 67.23 2.20
C ASN A 48 53.32 66.86 2.80
N ASP A 49 52.62 67.83 3.42
CA ASP A 49 51.26 67.62 3.93
C ASP A 49 50.31 67.18 2.80
N LEU A 50 50.38 67.85 1.65
CA LEU A 50 49.57 67.50 0.47
C LEU A 50 49.92 66.13 -0.10
N LYS A 51 51.21 65.72 -0.08
CA LYS A 51 51.60 64.35 -0.46
C LYS A 51 51.00 63.32 0.49
N HIS A 52 51.14 63.51 1.80
CA HIS A 52 50.61 62.58 2.79
C HIS A 52 49.09 62.41 2.65
N GLY A 53 48.36 63.50 2.36
CA GLY A 53 46.93 63.43 2.03
C GLY A 53 46.62 62.66 0.74
N VAL A 54 47.43 62.82 -0.32
CA VAL A 54 47.30 62.03 -1.56
C VAL A 54 47.57 60.54 -1.30
N ASP A 55 48.60 60.22 -0.53
CA ASP A 55 48.94 58.83 -0.16
C ASP A 55 47.80 58.20 0.66
N GLN A 56 47.28 58.89 1.69
CA GLN A 56 46.14 58.44 2.49
C GLN A 56 44.88 58.20 1.64
N TYR A 57 44.48 59.16 0.81
CA TYR A 57 43.30 59.00 -0.06
C TYR A 57 43.49 57.90 -1.12
N THR A 58 44.74 57.59 -1.49
CA THR A 58 45.05 56.47 -2.40
C THR A 58 44.86 55.12 -1.70
N GLU A 59 45.30 54.98 -0.44
CA GLU A 59 45.04 53.78 0.37
C GLU A 59 43.54 53.59 0.66
N GLU A 60 42.82 54.65 1.02
CA GLU A 60 41.36 54.62 1.22
C GLU A 60 40.63 54.19 -0.07
N LEU A 61 40.98 54.78 -1.23
CA LEU A 61 40.40 54.43 -2.52
C LEU A 61 40.69 52.97 -2.93
N ALA A 62 41.89 52.47 -2.64
CA ALA A 62 42.24 51.07 -2.87
C ALA A 62 41.39 50.13 -1.99
N ALA A 63 41.20 50.45 -0.71
CA ALA A 63 40.36 49.69 0.21
C ALA A 63 38.88 49.67 -0.23
N TYR A 64 38.33 50.82 -0.62
CA TYR A 64 36.97 50.90 -1.18
C TYR A 64 36.81 50.10 -2.47
N THR A 65 37.80 50.13 -3.37
CA THR A 65 37.77 49.40 -4.64
C THR A 65 37.83 47.88 -4.42
N ALA A 66 38.71 47.40 -3.52
CA ALA A 66 38.78 45.99 -3.13
C ALA A 66 37.47 45.52 -2.46
N GLY A 67 36.85 46.38 -1.63
CA GLY A 67 35.51 46.15 -1.08
C GLY A 67 34.45 45.98 -2.17
N MET A 68 34.40 46.89 -3.15
CA MET A 68 33.46 46.81 -4.27
C MET A 68 33.62 45.54 -5.11
N GLU A 69 34.85 45.13 -5.44
CA GLU A 69 35.05 43.90 -6.21
C GLU A 69 34.70 42.63 -5.41
N ARG A 70 34.96 42.62 -4.09
CA ARG A 70 34.48 41.54 -3.21
C ARG A 70 32.95 41.44 -3.23
N TYR A 71 32.23 42.55 -3.14
CA TYR A 71 30.77 42.56 -3.25
C TYR A 71 30.28 42.19 -4.65
N ARG A 72 30.95 42.64 -5.73
CA ARG A 72 30.62 42.26 -7.13
C ARG A 72 30.78 40.76 -7.35
N ALA A 73 31.82 40.14 -6.80
CA ALA A 73 32.03 38.70 -6.85
C ALA A 73 30.91 37.94 -6.11
N GLN A 74 30.58 38.35 -4.88
CA GLN A 74 29.46 37.77 -4.12
C GLN A 74 28.12 37.91 -4.86
N LEU A 75 27.84 39.07 -5.46
CA LEU A 75 26.59 39.34 -6.17
C LEU A 75 26.47 38.54 -7.48
N LYS A 76 27.58 38.23 -8.16
CA LYS A 76 27.62 37.25 -9.26
C LYS A 76 27.28 35.84 -8.76
N THR A 77 27.81 35.41 -7.62
CA THR A 77 27.49 34.08 -7.03
C THR A 77 26.02 33.98 -6.65
N PHE A 78 25.46 34.98 -5.93
CA PHE A 78 24.04 34.98 -5.55
C PHE A 78 23.09 34.95 -6.77
N ARG A 79 23.43 35.65 -7.87
CA ARG A 79 22.67 35.57 -9.13
C ARG A 79 22.77 34.22 -9.84
N LYS A 80 23.77 33.39 -9.53
CA LYS A 80 23.90 32.04 -10.06
C LYS A 80 23.07 31.02 -9.27
N THR A 81 22.91 31.20 -7.95
CA THR A 81 22.13 30.26 -7.11
C THR A 81 20.68 30.65 -6.93
N ARG A 82 20.29 31.90 -7.21
CA ARG A 82 18.92 32.42 -7.06
C ARG A 82 18.39 33.04 -8.35
N PRO A 83 17.38 32.44 -9.02
CA PRO A 83 16.74 33.05 -10.18
C PRO A 83 15.93 34.29 -9.81
N ASN A 84 15.64 35.13 -10.81
CA ASN A 84 14.71 36.24 -10.64
C ASN A 84 13.30 35.71 -10.36
N LEU A 85 12.68 36.19 -9.28
CA LEU A 85 11.28 35.88 -8.98
C LEU A 85 10.35 36.71 -9.87
N GLN A 86 9.26 36.10 -10.33
CA GLN A 86 8.18 36.74 -11.08
C GLN A 86 6.85 36.25 -10.53
N VAL A 87 5.76 37.03 -10.65
CA VAL A 87 4.44 36.55 -10.23
C VAL A 87 3.90 35.58 -11.26
N TYR A 88 3.99 34.29 -10.95
CA TYR A 88 3.30 33.23 -11.67
C TYR A 88 1.93 32.99 -11.02
N GLN A 89 0.88 32.80 -11.82
CA GLN A 89 -0.45 32.50 -11.30
C GLN A 89 -1.18 31.45 -12.15
N THR A 90 -1.42 30.27 -11.57
CA THR A 90 -2.47 29.38 -12.04
C THR A 90 -3.81 29.86 -11.47
N TYR A 91 -4.88 29.83 -12.27
CA TYR A 91 -6.24 30.07 -11.78
C TYR A 91 -7.13 28.87 -12.12
N MET A 92 -7.64 28.22 -11.09
CA MET A 92 -8.58 27.10 -11.20
C MET A 92 -10.00 27.64 -11.11
N GLU A 93 -10.56 27.99 -12.26
CA GLU A 93 -11.86 28.66 -12.38
C GLU A 93 -13.00 27.86 -11.74
N ASP A 94 -13.09 26.55 -12.03
CA ASP A 94 -14.00 25.57 -11.41
C ASP A 94 -14.07 25.62 -9.88
N LEU A 95 -12.99 26.05 -9.22
CA LEU A 95 -12.82 26.06 -7.77
C LEU A 95 -12.74 27.48 -7.19
N ASN A 96 -12.66 28.51 -8.05
CA ASN A 96 -12.37 29.91 -7.69
C ASN A 96 -11.07 30.05 -6.85
N ILE A 97 -10.00 29.32 -7.22
CA ILE A 97 -8.71 29.33 -6.52
C ILE A 97 -7.61 29.89 -7.43
N ALA A 98 -6.92 30.94 -6.95
CA ALA A 98 -5.69 31.45 -7.55
C ALA A 98 -4.47 30.93 -6.79
N ASP A 99 -3.60 30.16 -7.46
CA ASP A 99 -2.35 29.62 -6.94
C ASP A 99 -1.15 30.37 -7.51
N ARG A 100 -0.26 30.83 -6.62
CA ARG A 100 0.95 31.61 -6.94
C ARG A 100 2.23 30.96 -6.43
N CYS A 101 2.23 29.70 -5.98
CA CYS A 101 3.39 29.05 -5.34
C CYS A 101 4.65 29.08 -6.23
N MET A 102 4.48 28.84 -7.54
CA MET A 102 5.54 28.91 -8.54
C MET A 102 6.21 30.30 -8.69
N SER A 103 5.62 31.36 -8.10
CA SER A 103 6.28 32.68 -8.03
C SER A 103 7.58 32.66 -7.22
N CYS A 104 7.67 31.73 -6.27
CA CYS A 104 8.87 31.48 -5.45
C CYS A 104 9.53 30.15 -5.81
N HIS A 105 8.72 29.11 -6.07
CA HIS A 105 9.17 27.77 -6.43
C HIS A 105 9.46 27.65 -7.94
N VAL A 106 10.36 28.50 -8.45
CA VAL A 106 10.51 28.77 -9.90
C VAL A 106 10.97 27.55 -10.71
N GLY A 107 11.61 26.55 -10.08
CA GLY A 107 12.06 25.31 -10.73
C GLY A 107 11.08 24.13 -10.67
N ILE A 108 9.98 24.24 -9.91
CA ILE A 108 9.26 23.05 -9.42
C ILE A 108 8.62 22.19 -10.52
N ASN A 109 8.14 22.81 -11.61
CA ASN A 109 7.53 22.10 -12.75
C ASN A 109 8.56 21.62 -13.79
N GLY A 110 9.82 22.06 -13.71
CA GLY A 110 10.88 21.70 -14.64
C GLY A 110 11.37 20.25 -14.50
N THR A 111 11.86 19.66 -15.58
CA THR A 111 12.52 18.34 -15.53
C THR A 111 13.88 18.37 -14.83
N GLU A 112 14.51 19.54 -14.73
CA GLU A 112 15.79 19.79 -14.07
C GLU A 112 15.65 20.92 -13.04
N SER A 113 16.43 20.86 -11.95
CA SER A 113 16.51 21.93 -10.95
C SER A 113 17.17 23.19 -11.52
N ILE A 114 16.62 24.38 -11.24
CA ILE A 114 17.26 25.66 -11.60
C ILE A 114 18.49 25.92 -10.70
N SER A 115 18.43 25.47 -9.46
CA SER A 115 19.52 25.51 -8.49
C SER A 115 19.30 24.40 -7.45
N THR A 116 20.38 23.95 -6.80
CA THR A 116 20.32 23.00 -5.67
C THR A 116 19.93 23.69 -4.35
N GLU A 117 19.78 25.02 -4.32
CA GLU A 117 19.16 25.74 -3.20
C GLU A 117 17.62 25.60 -3.27
N GLU A 118 17.00 25.00 -2.26
CA GLU A 118 15.56 25.14 -1.99
C GLU A 118 15.18 26.64 -1.90
N PRO A 119 14.10 27.13 -2.54
CA PRO A 119 13.01 26.40 -3.20
C PRO A 119 13.13 26.33 -4.75
N TYR A 120 14.34 26.43 -5.30
CA TYR A 120 14.60 26.50 -6.75
C TYR A 120 14.89 25.14 -7.41
N THR A 121 14.77 24.09 -6.61
CA THR A 121 14.79 22.69 -7.01
C THR A 121 13.57 22.32 -7.86
N ASN A 122 13.67 21.22 -8.60
CA ASN A 122 12.53 20.59 -9.26
C ASN A 122 11.78 19.64 -8.32
N HIS A 123 10.53 19.30 -8.64
CA HIS A 123 9.74 18.41 -7.80
C HIS A 123 10.38 17.01 -7.70
N PRO A 124 10.52 16.40 -6.50
CA PRO A 124 11.30 15.17 -6.28
C PRO A 124 11.03 14.03 -7.28
N ASP A 125 9.76 13.70 -7.56
CA ASP A 125 9.38 12.85 -8.70
C ASP A 125 8.51 13.64 -9.71
N GLN A 126 9.05 14.70 -10.33
CA GLN A 126 8.31 15.55 -11.28
C GLN A 126 7.53 14.74 -12.33
N LYS A 127 8.15 13.72 -12.93
CA LYS A 127 7.53 12.87 -13.95
C LYS A 127 6.36 12.04 -13.43
N LEU A 128 6.37 11.65 -12.15
CA LEU A 128 5.31 10.86 -11.53
C LEU A 128 4.11 11.74 -11.16
N TYR A 129 4.37 12.81 -10.40
CA TYR A 129 3.31 13.65 -9.87
C TYR A 129 2.82 14.66 -10.90
N LEU A 130 3.71 15.53 -11.37
CA LEU A 130 3.37 16.68 -12.23
C LEU A 130 3.16 16.28 -13.69
N GLY A 131 3.76 15.17 -14.14
CA GLY A 131 3.44 14.55 -15.43
C GLY A 131 1.98 14.08 -15.55
N ASN A 132 1.31 13.80 -14.43
CA ASN A 132 -0.12 13.49 -14.36
C ASN A 132 -0.97 14.69 -13.87
N HIS A 133 -0.38 15.55 -13.02
CA HIS A 133 -1.03 16.70 -12.40
C HIS A 133 -0.25 18.00 -12.70
N PRO A 134 -0.28 18.50 -13.96
CA PRO A 134 0.43 19.73 -14.32
C PRO A 134 -0.02 20.92 -13.44
N PRO A 135 0.89 21.64 -12.76
CA PRO A 135 0.58 22.81 -11.93
C PRO A 135 -0.20 23.92 -12.65
N GLU A 136 -0.12 23.96 -13.98
CA GLU A 136 -0.84 24.84 -14.88
C GLU A 136 -2.36 24.58 -14.88
N ARG A 137 -2.80 23.38 -14.44
CA ARG A 137 -4.21 22.97 -14.31
C ARG A 137 -4.62 22.65 -12.87
N PHE A 138 -3.72 22.08 -12.07
CA PHE A 138 -4.02 21.60 -10.71
C PHE A 138 -3.48 22.51 -9.59
N GLY A 139 -2.62 23.48 -9.92
CA GLY A 139 -1.85 24.24 -8.93
C GLY A 139 -0.94 23.34 -8.08
N CYS A 140 -0.39 23.90 -7.00
CA CYS A 140 0.27 23.17 -5.94
C CYS A 140 -0.69 22.92 -4.75
N VAL A 141 -1.62 23.86 -4.51
CA VAL A 141 -2.55 23.86 -3.37
C VAL A 141 -3.53 22.69 -3.34
N LEU A 142 -3.85 22.06 -4.48
CA LEU A 142 -4.71 20.87 -4.47
C LEU A 142 -4.02 19.65 -3.85
N CYS A 143 -2.69 19.57 -3.94
CA CYS A 143 -1.87 18.51 -3.32
C CYS A 143 -1.33 18.92 -1.94
N HIS A 144 -1.01 20.21 -1.75
CA HIS A 144 -0.28 20.69 -0.58
C HIS A 144 -1.07 21.57 0.39
N GLU A 145 -2.29 22.02 0.09
CA GLU A 145 -2.96 23.10 0.84
C GLU A 145 -2.06 24.37 0.95
N GLY A 146 -2.22 25.20 1.98
CA GLY A 146 -1.58 26.51 2.12
C GLY A 146 -2.53 27.70 1.83
N GLN A 147 -1.96 28.90 1.69
CA GLN A 147 -2.66 30.12 1.25
C GLN A 147 -2.12 30.53 -0.12
N ALA A 148 -2.55 29.80 -1.16
CA ALA A 148 -1.95 29.84 -2.49
C ALA A 148 -1.89 31.22 -3.16
N SER A 149 -2.79 32.15 -2.78
CA SER A 149 -2.84 33.52 -3.30
C SER A 149 -1.85 34.48 -2.63
N ALA A 150 -1.23 34.12 -1.50
CA ALA A 150 -0.44 35.03 -0.68
C ALA A 150 1.06 35.06 -1.06
N THR A 151 1.48 36.14 -1.73
CA THR A 151 2.89 36.39 -2.09
C THR A 151 3.65 37.27 -1.08
N SER A 152 2.99 37.83 -0.06
CA SER A 152 3.56 38.80 0.88
C SER A 152 4.41 38.19 2.02
N GLY A 153 4.92 36.96 1.86
CA GLY A 153 5.87 36.32 2.76
C GLY A 153 5.64 34.80 2.92
N VAL A 154 6.73 34.05 3.13
CA VAL A 154 6.74 32.56 3.15
C VAL A 154 5.72 31.99 4.13
N LYS A 155 5.65 32.50 5.37
CA LYS A 155 4.67 32.06 6.37
C LYS A 155 3.23 32.23 5.90
N LYS A 156 2.93 33.32 5.19
CA LYS A 156 1.60 33.56 4.62
C LYS A 156 1.30 32.55 3.52
N ALA A 157 2.16 32.45 2.50
CA ALA A 157 2.02 31.46 1.42
C ALA A 157 1.76 30.03 1.93
N HIS A 158 2.51 29.61 2.96
CA HIS A 158 2.41 28.29 3.58
C HIS A 158 1.21 28.11 4.53
N GLY A 159 0.38 29.14 4.73
CA GLY A 159 -0.73 29.09 5.69
C GLY A 159 -0.28 28.97 7.15
N GLU A 160 0.97 29.32 7.47
CA GLU A 160 1.48 29.53 8.84
C GLU A 160 1.05 30.91 9.36
N VAL A 161 -0.26 31.16 9.31
CA VAL A 161 -0.91 32.40 9.75
C VAL A 161 -1.95 32.02 10.79
N GLU A 162 -2.08 32.87 11.81
CA GLU A 162 -3.08 32.65 12.85
C GLU A 162 -4.50 32.55 12.25
N TYR A 163 -5.30 31.60 12.75
CA TYR A 163 -6.64 31.25 12.26
C TYR A 163 -6.72 30.64 10.84
N TRP A 164 -5.61 30.41 10.14
CA TRP A 164 -5.66 29.82 8.79
C TRP A 164 -5.99 28.32 8.83
N LEU A 165 -7.07 27.93 8.15
CA LEU A 165 -7.71 26.61 8.28
C LEU A 165 -7.02 25.48 7.51
N THR A 166 -6.27 25.84 6.47
CA THR A 166 -5.65 24.95 5.48
C THR A 166 -4.14 25.24 5.35
N PRO A 167 -3.35 25.04 6.42
CA PRO A 167 -1.89 25.20 6.36
C PRO A 167 -1.25 24.13 5.45
N ILE A 168 -0.04 24.39 4.96
CA ILE A 168 0.60 23.51 3.98
C ILE A 168 0.92 22.11 4.55
N ASN A 169 0.40 21.08 3.89
CA ASN A 169 0.70 19.67 4.15
C ASN A 169 2.12 19.34 3.70
N ARG A 170 2.99 18.96 4.65
CA ARG A 170 4.42 18.67 4.42
C ARG A 170 4.72 17.18 4.53
N GLY A 171 5.64 16.69 3.69
CA GLY A 171 6.10 15.30 3.69
C GLY A 171 4.93 14.31 3.63
N LYS A 172 4.91 13.35 4.57
CA LYS A 172 3.87 12.31 4.69
C LYS A 172 2.43 12.86 4.70
N SER A 173 2.19 14.07 5.21
CA SER A 173 0.85 14.67 5.23
C SER A 173 0.32 15.08 3.86
N ALA A 174 1.18 15.31 2.85
CA ALA A 174 0.73 15.66 1.49
C ALA A 174 -0.11 14.54 0.85
N GLN A 175 0.13 13.29 1.25
CA GLN A 175 -0.65 12.13 0.79
C GLN A 175 -2.15 12.24 1.15
N ALA A 176 -2.50 13.02 2.18
CA ALA A 176 -3.89 13.22 2.59
C ALA A 176 -4.76 13.78 1.47
N SER A 177 -4.23 14.69 0.65
CA SER A 177 -5.01 15.32 -0.43
C SER A 177 -5.34 14.38 -1.59
N CYS A 178 -4.62 13.26 -1.76
CA CYS A 178 -4.86 12.31 -2.86
C CYS A 178 -6.28 11.71 -2.84
N ILE A 179 -6.88 11.50 -1.64
CA ILE A 179 -8.26 10.98 -1.52
C ILE A 179 -9.32 11.98 -1.98
N ARG A 180 -8.99 13.27 -2.20
CA ARG A 180 -9.94 14.26 -2.75
C ARG A 180 -10.32 13.91 -4.19
N CYS A 181 -9.36 13.37 -4.96
CA CYS A 181 -9.48 13.03 -6.39
C CYS A 181 -9.54 11.51 -6.64
N HIS A 182 -8.72 10.71 -5.95
CA HIS A 182 -8.64 9.25 -6.15
C HIS A 182 -9.54 8.51 -5.17
N LYS A 183 -10.86 8.60 -5.36
CA LYS A 183 -11.86 7.99 -4.46
C LYS A 183 -12.18 6.53 -4.81
N GLU A 184 -12.03 6.15 -6.08
CA GLU A 184 -12.44 4.85 -6.65
C GLU A 184 -11.50 3.67 -6.30
N GLY A 185 -10.68 3.78 -5.25
CA GLY A 185 -9.93 2.65 -4.68
C GLY A 185 -8.63 2.23 -5.39
N LYS A 186 -8.29 2.79 -6.55
CA LYS A 186 -6.97 2.58 -7.17
C LYS A 186 -5.86 3.20 -6.31
N GLU A 187 -5.01 2.34 -5.75
CA GLU A 187 -3.82 2.77 -5.02
C GLU A 187 -2.86 3.55 -5.96
N VAL A 188 -2.38 4.69 -5.47
CA VAL A 188 -1.45 5.57 -6.21
C VAL A 188 -0.08 5.58 -5.54
N LYS A 189 0.97 5.48 -6.36
CA LYS A 189 2.36 5.67 -5.91
C LYS A 189 2.51 7.09 -5.37
N GLY A 190 3.18 7.23 -4.24
CA GLY A 190 3.22 8.46 -3.46
C GLY A 190 2.03 8.68 -2.54
N GLY A 191 1.12 7.70 -2.40
CA GLY A 191 -0.04 7.73 -1.50
C GLY A 191 -0.12 6.54 -0.53
N GLU A 192 0.99 5.83 -0.33
CA GLU A 192 1.07 4.54 0.37
C GLU A 192 0.46 4.58 1.79
N LEU A 193 0.75 5.65 2.54
CA LEU A 193 0.30 5.85 3.91
C LEU A 193 -1.19 6.22 3.99
N LEU A 194 -1.70 6.94 2.98
CA LEU A 194 -3.14 7.15 2.79
C LEU A 194 -3.86 5.81 2.56
N TRP A 195 -3.35 4.97 1.65
CA TRP A 195 -3.98 3.69 1.32
C TRP A 195 -3.87 2.67 2.45
N GLN A 196 -2.76 2.67 3.19
CA GLN A 196 -2.63 1.96 4.47
C GLN A 196 -3.71 2.40 5.46
N GLY A 197 -3.88 3.72 5.66
CA GLY A 197 -4.91 4.26 6.54
C GLY A 197 -6.33 3.91 6.09
N ARG A 198 -6.60 3.92 4.77
CA ARG A 198 -7.91 3.56 4.20
C ARG A 198 -8.24 2.08 4.43
N ARG A 199 -7.28 1.18 4.19
CA ARG A 199 -7.42 -0.26 4.50
C ARG A 199 -7.68 -0.46 6.00
N LEU A 200 -6.80 0.11 6.83
CA LEU A 200 -6.86 -0.03 8.28
C LEU A 200 -8.18 0.48 8.88
N PHE A 201 -8.69 1.64 8.45
CA PHE A 201 -10.00 2.17 8.90
C PHE A 201 -11.16 1.20 8.60
N GLY A 202 -11.12 0.55 7.43
CA GLY A 202 -12.07 -0.50 7.07
C GLY A 202 -11.87 -1.77 7.90
N ASP A 203 -10.63 -2.18 8.13
CA ASP A 203 -10.31 -3.46 8.78
C ASP A 203 -10.44 -3.40 10.31
N LEU A 204 -10.30 -2.22 10.91
CA LEU A 204 -10.70 -1.92 12.30
C LEU A 204 -12.22 -1.79 12.45
N GLY A 205 -12.97 -1.68 11.34
CA GLY A 205 -14.42 -1.52 11.35
C GLY A 205 -14.89 -0.16 11.88
N CYS A 206 -14.08 0.90 11.76
CA CYS A 206 -14.41 2.21 12.31
C CYS A 206 -15.77 2.75 11.79
N TYR A 207 -16.12 2.42 10.54
CA TYR A 207 -17.40 2.76 9.89
C TYR A 207 -18.64 2.06 10.48
N GLY A 208 -18.46 1.06 11.36
CA GLY A 208 -19.56 0.45 12.13
C GLY A 208 -20.06 1.36 13.25
N CYS A 209 -19.15 2.14 13.86
CA CYS A 209 -19.50 3.19 14.82
C CYS A 209 -19.69 4.56 14.17
N HIS A 210 -18.90 4.91 13.15
CA HIS A 210 -18.86 6.25 12.56
C HIS A 210 -19.52 6.32 11.19
N GLU A 211 -20.21 7.42 10.89
CA GLU A 211 -20.62 7.70 9.52
C GLU A 211 -19.43 8.23 8.71
N THR A 212 -19.18 7.69 7.53
CA THR A 212 -17.98 7.98 6.73
C THR A 212 -18.17 7.57 5.27
N ALA A 213 -18.18 8.54 4.35
CA ALA A 213 -18.38 8.32 2.92
C ALA A 213 -17.32 7.37 2.30
N GLY A 214 -17.75 6.47 1.41
CA GLY A 214 -16.86 5.48 0.79
C GLY A 214 -16.54 4.28 1.69
N PHE A 215 -17.33 4.04 2.74
CA PHE A 215 -17.26 2.89 3.66
C PHE A 215 -18.66 2.43 4.06
N GLY A 216 -18.81 1.15 4.43
CA GLY A 216 -20.10 0.56 4.84
C GLY A 216 -21.08 0.24 3.70
N GLU A 217 -20.70 0.50 2.45
CA GLU A 217 -21.53 0.22 1.26
C GLU A 217 -21.57 -1.28 0.90
N ASP A 218 -20.52 -2.03 1.21
CA ASP A 218 -20.45 -3.49 1.00
C ASP A 218 -21.26 -4.26 2.06
N LYS A 219 -22.51 -4.60 1.69
CA LYS A 219 -23.44 -5.40 2.51
C LYS A 219 -22.97 -6.84 2.77
N ASN A 220 -21.98 -7.33 2.03
CA ASN A 220 -21.42 -8.67 2.19
C ASN A 220 -20.18 -8.70 3.11
N ARG A 221 -19.80 -7.56 3.71
CA ARG A 221 -18.65 -7.42 4.62
C ARG A 221 -19.09 -7.25 6.09
N THR A 222 -18.98 -8.33 6.87
CA THR A 222 -19.06 -8.25 8.34
C THR A 222 -17.80 -7.63 8.95
N ILE A 223 -17.96 -6.87 10.04
CA ILE A 223 -16.85 -6.36 10.86
C ILE A 223 -16.51 -7.38 11.94
N GLY A 224 -17.47 -7.65 12.82
CA GLY A 224 -17.45 -8.71 13.82
C GLY A 224 -18.34 -9.89 13.41
N PRO A 225 -18.11 -11.09 13.95
CA PRO A 225 -18.97 -12.24 13.72
C PRO A 225 -20.37 -12.03 14.30
N SER A 226 -21.37 -12.70 13.72
CA SER A 226 -22.72 -12.76 14.27
C SER A 226 -22.73 -13.36 15.68
N LEU A 227 -23.45 -12.69 16.58
CA LEU A 227 -23.64 -13.12 17.97
C LEU A 227 -24.98 -13.84 18.18
N LYS A 228 -25.83 -13.94 17.15
CA LYS A 228 -27.10 -14.68 17.22
C LYS A 228 -26.92 -16.12 17.72
N ASN A 229 -25.87 -16.79 17.24
CA ASN A 229 -25.58 -18.18 17.63
C ASN A 229 -24.63 -18.32 18.84
N ILE A 230 -24.43 -17.28 19.67
CA ILE A 230 -23.38 -17.29 20.70
C ILE A 230 -23.51 -18.42 21.73
N LYS A 231 -24.74 -18.74 22.17
CA LYS A 231 -25.08 -19.83 23.12
C LYS A 231 -24.68 -21.23 22.62
N ASN A 232 -24.53 -21.37 21.30
CA ASN A 232 -24.11 -22.60 20.62
C ASN A 232 -22.61 -22.58 20.30
N LYS A 233 -22.08 -21.40 19.95
CA LYS A 233 -20.74 -21.17 19.44
C LYS A 233 -19.65 -21.26 20.51
N VAL A 234 -19.88 -20.72 21.70
CA VAL A 234 -18.84 -20.60 22.75
C VAL A 234 -19.29 -21.15 24.10
N ARG A 235 -18.33 -21.38 24.99
CA ARG A 235 -18.60 -21.62 26.41
C ARG A 235 -19.07 -20.33 27.10
N ALA A 236 -19.93 -20.49 28.10
CA ALA A 236 -20.59 -19.41 28.83
C ALA A 236 -19.59 -18.43 29.48
N GLU A 237 -18.58 -19.00 30.15
CA GLU A 237 -17.57 -18.32 30.95
C GLU A 237 -16.61 -17.49 30.09
N TRP A 238 -16.43 -17.90 28.83
CA TRP A 238 -15.57 -17.21 27.86
C TRP A 238 -16.13 -15.84 27.45
N ILE A 239 -17.44 -15.64 27.46
CA ILE A 239 -18.09 -14.41 26.97
C ILE A 239 -17.65 -13.20 27.81
N THR A 240 -17.78 -13.27 29.14
CA THR A 240 -17.38 -12.20 30.08
C THR A 240 -15.88 -11.92 29.99
N ALA A 241 -15.05 -12.97 29.98
CA ALA A 241 -13.60 -12.85 29.90
C ALA A 241 -13.13 -12.20 28.58
N TRP A 242 -13.77 -12.55 27.46
CA TRP A 242 -13.49 -11.96 26.16
C TRP A 242 -13.90 -10.49 26.06
N ILE A 243 -15.09 -10.14 26.56
CA ILE A 243 -15.63 -8.77 26.49
C ILE A 243 -14.81 -7.82 27.38
N LYS A 244 -14.39 -8.28 28.56
CA LYS A 244 -13.59 -7.48 29.51
C LYS A 244 -12.15 -7.23 29.04
N ALA A 245 -11.50 -8.21 28.39
CA ALA A 245 -10.08 -8.13 28.09
C ALA A 245 -9.66 -8.97 26.86
N PRO A 246 -10.13 -8.64 25.64
CA PRO A 246 -9.99 -9.52 24.48
C PRO A 246 -8.51 -9.77 24.10
N ARG A 247 -7.61 -8.80 24.32
CA ARG A 247 -6.15 -9.00 24.10
C ARG A 247 -5.49 -9.99 25.08
N LYS A 248 -6.04 -10.23 26.28
CA LYS A 248 -5.55 -11.30 27.19
C LYS A 248 -5.87 -12.71 26.67
N PHE A 249 -6.88 -12.83 25.82
CA PHE A 249 -7.17 -14.09 25.11
C PHE A 249 -6.39 -14.19 23.79
N ARG A 250 -6.34 -13.11 23.01
CA ARG A 250 -5.69 -13.06 21.69
C ARG A 250 -5.05 -11.67 21.45
N PRO A 251 -3.71 -11.51 21.56
CA PRO A 251 -3.04 -10.22 21.41
C PRO A 251 -3.36 -9.48 20.10
N THR A 252 -3.52 -10.20 18.99
CA THR A 252 -3.83 -9.67 17.65
C THR A 252 -5.33 -9.50 17.35
N THR A 253 -6.17 -9.45 18.38
CA THR A 253 -7.62 -9.26 18.20
C THR A 253 -7.97 -7.88 17.61
N LEU A 254 -9.03 -7.88 16.79
CA LEU A 254 -9.71 -6.68 16.31
C LEU A 254 -10.76 -6.12 17.29
N MET A 255 -11.20 -6.90 18.28
CA MET A 255 -12.15 -6.44 19.29
C MET A 255 -11.45 -5.43 20.21
N PRO A 256 -11.85 -4.15 20.25
CA PRO A 256 -11.23 -3.14 21.08
C PRO A 256 -11.68 -3.28 22.55
N ASP A 257 -10.95 -2.65 23.46
CA ASP A 257 -11.28 -2.62 24.89
C ASP A 257 -12.22 -1.47 25.22
N PHE A 258 -13.45 -1.83 25.61
CA PHE A 258 -14.50 -0.91 26.04
C PHE A 258 -14.32 -0.43 27.49
N ARG A 259 -13.21 -0.79 28.15
CA ARG A 259 -12.80 -0.48 29.54
C ARG A 259 -13.97 -0.67 30.52
N LEU A 260 -14.56 -1.86 30.46
CA LEU A 260 -15.77 -2.27 31.18
C LEU A 260 -15.44 -2.83 32.57
N SER A 261 -16.37 -2.68 33.51
CA SER A 261 -16.32 -3.40 34.79
C SER A 261 -16.66 -4.90 34.62
N ASP A 262 -16.47 -5.69 35.69
CA ASP A 262 -16.91 -7.09 35.71
C ASP A 262 -18.44 -7.20 35.60
N GLU A 263 -19.16 -6.33 36.29
CA GLU A 263 -20.62 -6.25 36.30
C GLU A 263 -21.17 -5.79 34.94
N GLU A 264 -20.57 -4.77 34.31
CA GLU A 264 -20.92 -4.40 32.93
C GLU A 264 -20.70 -5.57 31.95
N SER A 265 -19.59 -6.31 32.12
CA SER A 265 -19.25 -7.44 31.26
C SER A 265 -20.21 -8.63 31.44
N GLN A 266 -20.62 -8.91 32.69
CA GLN A 266 -21.63 -9.93 33.02
C GLN A 266 -23.00 -9.55 32.48
N ALA A 267 -23.46 -8.31 32.69
CA ALA A 267 -24.75 -7.84 32.19
C ALA A 267 -24.86 -7.99 30.66
N ILE A 268 -23.82 -7.57 29.91
CA ILE A 268 -23.75 -7.76 28.45
C ILE A 268 -23.77 -9.25 28.08
N ALA A 269 -23.03 -10.11 28.79
CA ALA A 269 -23.01 -11.54 28.54
C ALA A 269 -24.38 -12.21 28.78
N ALA A 270 -25.10 -11.83 29.84
CA ALA A 270 -26.45 -12.31 30.14
C ALA A 270 -27.46 -11.93 29.04
N TYR A 271 -27.41 -10.68 28.55
CA TYR A 271 -28.25 -10.27 27.42
C TYR A 271 -27.99 -11.11 26.17
N LEU A 272 -26.71 -11.24 25.77
CA LEU A 272 -26.30 -12.00 24.59
C LEU A 272 -26.66 -13.49 24.69
N TRP A 273 -26.67 -14.05 25.90
CA TRP A 273 -27.01 -15.45 26.17
C TRP A 273 -28.52 -15.73 26.16
N GLN A 274 -29.34 -14.78 26.62
CA GLN A 274 -30.81 -14.89 26.59
C GLN A 274 -31.39 -14.59 25.20
N HIS A 275 -30.77 -13.69 24.45
CA HIS A 275 -31.21 -13.28 23.10
C HIS A 275 -30.49 -14.04 21.97
N ALA A 276 -29.86 -15.16 22.29
CA ALA A 276 -29.34 -16.08 21.29
C ALA A 276 -30.48 -16.81 20.53
N ASP A 277 -30.11 -17.50 19.45
CA ASP A 277 -30.91 -18.57 18.87
C ASP A 277 -30.81 -19.85 19.73
N GLU A 278 -31.83 -20.71 19.64
CA GLU A 278 -31.96 -21.87 20.52
C GLU A 278 -30.84 -22.89 20.34
N ARG A 279 -30.63 -23.71 21.38
CA ARG A 279 -29.57 -24.71 21.40
C ARG A 279 -30.03 -26.02 20.74
N THR A 280 -29.76 -26.13 19.45
CA THR A 280 -29.65 -27.45 18.81
C THR A 280 -28.60 -28.27 19.57
N MET A 281 -28.98 -29.44 20.06
CA MET A 281 -28.08 -30.25 20.89
C MET A 281 -26.87 -30.70 20.04
N PRO A 282 -25.63 -30.41 20.46
CA PRO A 282 -24.45 -30.94 19.79
C PRO A 282 -24.38 -32.46 20.01
N ALA A 283 -23.78 -33.18 19.06
CA ALA A 283 -23.32 -34.53 19.31
C ALA A 283 -22.37 -34.55 20.52
N GLU A 284 -22.41 -35.61 21.32
CA GLU A 284 -21.48 -35.79 22.44
C GLU A 284 -20.03 -35.78 21.91
N MET A 285 -19.14 -35.15 22.68
CA MET A 285 -17.72 -35.14 22.35
C MET A 285 -17.14 -36.50 22.74
N PRO A 286 -16.60 -37.30 21.78
CA PRO A 286 -15.97 -38.56 22.11
C PRO A 286 -14.69 -38.32 22.92
N ALA A 287 -14.18 -39.37 23.56
CA ALA A 287 -12.82 -39.35 24.06
C ALA A 287 -11.85 -39.29 22.86
N PHE A 288 -10.82 -38.46 22.97
CA PHE A 288 -9.73 -38.37 22.01
C PHE A 288 -8.44 -38.83 22.68
N ASP A 289 -7.88 -39.93 22.18
CA ASP A 289 -6.54 -40.42 22.53
C ASP A 289 -5.47 -39.77 21.62
N GLU A 290 -4.21 -40.12 21.86
CA GLU A 290 -3.07 -39.58 21.13
C GLU A 290 -3.10 -39.93 19.63
N GLU A 291 -3.66 -41.08 19.25
CA GLU A 291 -3.77 -41.49 17.84
C GLU A 291 -4.83 -40.66 17.11
N LEU A 292 -6.02 -40.52 17.67
CA LEU A 292 -7.10 -39.69 17.10
C LEU A 292 -6.70 -38.21 17.01
N LEU A 293 -5.88 -37.72 17.96
CA LEU A 293 -5.31 -36.37 17.91
C LEU A 293 -4.25 -36.23 16.82
N ALA A 294 -3.40 -37.24 16.61
CA ALA A 294 -2.43 -37.26 15.51
C ALA A 294 -3.11 -37.32 14.14
N GLN A 295 -4.14 -38.15 13.97
CA GLN A 295 -4.99 -38.19 12.77
C GLN A 295 -5.66 -36.82 12.52
N GLY A 296 -6.18 -36.17 13.57
CA GLY A 296 -6.77 -34.84 13.49
C GLY A 296 -5.78 -33.74 13.10
N ASN A 297 -4.52 -33.82 13.56
CA ASN A 297 -3.46 -32.92 13.12
C ASN A 297 -3.09 -33.14 11.65
N PHE A 298 -2.88 -34.40 11.24
CA PHE A 298 -2.54 -34.75 9.87
C PHE A 298 -3.59 -34.24 8.89
N ILE A 299 -4.89 -34.39 9.19
CA ILE A 299 -5.96 -33.84 8.36
C ILE A 299 -5.89 -32.29 8.34
N PHE A 300 -5.64 -31.63 9.47
CA PHE A 300 -5.54 -30.17 9.54
C PHE A 300 -4.39 -29.62 8.66
N GLU A 301 -3.25 -30.29 8.66
CA GLU A 301 -2.07 -29.94 7.84
C GLU A 301 -2.32 -30.21 6.35
N GLN A 302 -2.75 -31.42 5.99
CA GLN A 302 -2.95 -31.86 4.61
C GLN A 302 -4.08 -31.11 3.88
N VAL A 303 -5.10 -30.65 4.60
CA VAL A 303 -6.17 -29.79 4.08
C VAL A 303 -5.69 -28.35 3.83
N GLY A 304 -4.54 -27.97 4.40
CA GLY A 304 -3.93 -26.66 4.20
C GLY A 304 -4.49 -25.55 5.10
N CYS A 305 -5.05 -25.88 6.26
CA CYS A 305 -5.63 -24.90 7.19
C CYS A 305 -4.63 -23.79 7.61
N MET A 306 -3.33 -24.08 7.57
CA MET A 306 -2.25 -23.15 7.89
C MET A 306 -2.08 -22.01 6.86
N ALA A 307 -2.64 -22.12 5.65
CA ALA A 307 -2.70 -21.02 4.66
C ALA A 307 -3.47 -19.78 5.15
N CYS A 308 -4.25 -19.92 6.23
CA CYS A 308 -5.07 -18.87 6.82
C CYS A 308 -4.89 -18.73 8.34
N HIS A 309 -4.64 -19.85 9.05
CA HIS A 309 -4.59 -19.93 10.51
C HIS A 309 -3.17 -20.16 11.04
N THR A 310 -2.84 -19.55 12.19
CA THR A 310 -1.56 -19.74 12.91
C THR A 310 -1.77 -20.27 14.34
N TYR A 311 -0.77 -20.98 14.84
CA TYR A 311 -0.65 -21.47 16.22
C TYR A 311 0.37 -20.71 17.07
N GLU A 312 1.19 -19.84 16.49
CA GLU A 312 2.17 -19.04 17.22
C GLU A 312 1.46 -18.02 18.12
N LYS A 313 1.73 -18.01 19.43
CA LYS A 313 0.99 -17.16 20.38
C LYS A 313 1.15 -15.67 20.11
N ASP A 314 2.32 -15.29 19.61
CA ASP A 314 2.75 -13.91 19.38
C ASP A 314 2.88 -13.56 17.89
N ALA A 315 2.34 -14.40 16.98
CA ALA A 315 2.29 -14.11 15.55
C ALA A 315 1.63 -12.76 15.27
N VAL A 316 2.14 -12.08 14.23
CA VAL A 316 1.54 -10.88 13.64
C VAL A 316 0.10 -11.17 13.20
N ARG A 317 -0.73 -10.12 13.14
CA ARG A 317 -2.18 -10.20 12.84
C ARG A 317 -2.44 -10.76 11.43
N GLY A 318 -2.58 -12.07 11.32
CA GLY A 318 -2.92 -12.80 10.10
C GLY A 318 -4.39 -12.70 9.66
N PHE A 319 -4.72 -13.34 8.53
CA PHE A 319 -6.03 -13.25 7.88
C PHE A 319 -7.18 -13.90 8.67
N ALA A 320 -6.95 -15.08 9.26
CA ALA A 320 -7.94 -15.80 10.05
C ALA A 320 -7.55 -15.90 11.54
N PRO A 321 -8.48 -16.28 12.45
CA PRO A 321 -8.21 -16.34 13.88
C PRO A 321 -7.09 -17.32 14.23
N ASN A 322 -6.16 -16.89 15.08
CA ASN A 322 -5.18 -17.75 15.75
C ASN A 322 -5.89 -18.88 16.52
N LEU A 323 -5.39 -20.12 16.38
CA LEU A 323 -6.03 -21.33 16.91
C LEU A 323 -5.35 -21.92 18.15
N SER A 324 -4.26 -21.33 18.65
CA SER A 324 -3.47 -21.84 19.79
C SER A 324 -4.26 -22.10 21.08
N ARG A 325 -5.39 -21.39 21.25
CA ARG A 325 -6.27 -21.44 22.43
C ARG A 325 -7.75 -21.70 22.06
N ILE A 326 -8.03 -22.17 20.84
CA ILE A 326 -9.42 -22.32 20.36
C ILE A 326 -10.23 -23.30 21.25
N GLY A 327 -9.56 -24.29 21.83
CA GLY A 327 -10.11 -25.26 22.77
C GLY A 327 -10.66 -24.68 24.07
N GLU A 328 -10.23 -23.48 24.48
CA GLU A 328 -10.80 -22.75 25.62
C GLU A 328 -12.14 -22.08 25.27
N LYS A 329 -12.27 -21.62 24.02
CA LYS A 329 -13.39 -20.80 23.56
C LYS A 329 -14.61 -21.62 23.12
N ILE A 330 -14.39 -22.53 22.17
CA ILE A 330 -15.45 -23.03 21.28
C ILE A 330 -16.08 -24.31 21.82
N ASN A 331 -17.33 -24.59 21.45
CA ASN A 331 -17.98 -25.88 21.74
C ASN A 331 -17.67 -26.89 20.62
N TYR A 332 -17.35 -28.14 20.98
CA TYR A 332 -16.96 -29.19 20.03
C TYR A 332 -17.95 -29.39 18.89
N GLY A 333 -19.24 -29.62 19.18
CA GLY A 333 -20.25 -29.85 18.14
C GLY A 333 -20.38 -28.68 17.15
N TYR A 334 -20.37 -27.43 17.64
CA TYR A 334 -20.38 -26.26 16.75
C TYR A 334 -19.11 -26.19 15.88
N LEU A 335 -17.95 -26.58 16.41
CA LEU A 335 -16.72 -26.63 15.63
C LEU A 335 -16.78 -27.68 14.51
N VAL A 336 -17.34 -28.87 14.78
CA VAL A 336 -17.57 -29.90 13.74
C VAL A 336 -18.48 -29.35 12.64
N GLU A 337 -19.65 -28.81 12.98
CA GLU A 337 -20.58 -28.26 12.00
C GLU A 337 -19.98 -27.07 11.22
N TRP A 338 -19.19 -26.22 11.89
CA TRP A 338 -18.50 -25.09 11.28
C TRP A 338 -17.43 -25.54 10.28
N ILE A 339 -16.67 -26.60 10.59
CA ILE A 339 -15.67 -27.18 9.66
C ILE A 339 -16.38 -27.81 8.44
N MET A 340 -17.51 -28.48 8.64
CA MET A 340 -18.29 -29.10 7.56
C MET A 340 -18.99 -28.07 6.65
N ASN A 341 -19.54 -26.99 7.20
CA ASN A 341 -20.28 -25.98 6.44
C ASN A 341 -20.27 -24.60 7.12
N PRO A 342 -19.21 -23.79 6.96
CA PRO A 342 -19.11 -22.47 7.57
C PRO A 342 -20.28 -21.55 7.17
N LYS A 343 -20.61 -21.52 5.87
CA LYS A 343 -21.67 -20.66 5.32
C LYS A 343 -23.09 -21.06 5.73
N GLY A 344 -23.31 -22.35 6.01
CA GLY A 344 -24.56 -22.84 6.60
C GLY A 344 -24.77 -22.42 8.07
N LYS A 345 -23.71 -21.95 8.75
CA LYS A 345 -23.78 -21.42 10.13
C LYS A 345 -23.64 -19.90 10.22
N GLU A 346 -23.03 -19.27 9.22
CA GLU A 346 -22.89 -17.81 9.13
C GLU A 346 -22.74 -17.43 7.64
N PHE A 347 -23.79 -16.90 7.01
CA PHE A 347 -23.87 -16.70 5.55
C PHE A 347 -22.68 -15.94 4.94
N LEU A 348 -22.16 -14.94 5.68
CA LEU A 348 -21.00 -14.12 5.30
C LEU A 348 -19.66 -14.69 5.83
N ALA A 349 -19.59 -15.98 6.16
CA ALA A 349 -18.35 -16.64 6.54
C ALA A 349 -17.30 -16.56 5.41
N ARG A 350 -16.10 -16.08 5.77
CA ARG A 350 -14.91 -16.07 4.88
C ARG A 350 -14.15 -17.40 4.85
N MET A 351 -14.37 -18.29 5.82
CA MET A 351 -13.82 -19.64 5.77
C MET A 351 -14.54 -20.45 4.67
N PRO A 352 -13.83 -21.04 3.69
CA PRO A 352 -14.43 -21.84 2.65
C PRO A 352 -14.79 -23.24 3.14
N ASN A 353 -15.59 -23.96 2.36
CA ASN A 353 -15.92 -25.36 2.62
C ASN A 353 -14.83 -26.28 2.04
N PHE A 354 -14.15 -27.04 2.89
CA PHE A 354 -13.10 -27.99 2.51
C PHE A 354 -13.62 -29.40 2.14
N ARG A 355 -14.94 -29.57 2.02
CA ARG A 355 -15.62 -30.81 1.58
C ARG A 355 -15.32 -32.04 2.45
N LEU A 356 -15.09 -31.82 3.75
CA LEU A 356 -14.78 -32.88 4.72
C LEU A 356 -16.04 -33.65 5.17
N SER A 357 -15.89 -34.96 5.38
CA SER A 357 -16.90 -35.79 6.05
C SER A 357 -17.06 -35.40 7.53
N GLN A 358 -18.19 -35.74 8.13
CA GLN A 358 -18.46 -35.49 9.55
C GLN A 358 -17.40 -36.12 10.48
N GLU A 359 -16.91 -37.31 10.11
CA GLU A 359 -15.81 -38.01 10.78
C GLU A 359 -14.51 -37.19 10.74
N LYS A 360 -14.06 -36.78 9.54
CA LYS A 360 -12.82 -35.99 9.38
C LYS A 360 -12.93 -34.61 10.04
N ALA A 361 -14.10 -33.97 9.98
CA ALA A 361 -14.39 -32.75 10.71
C ALA A 361 -14.39 -32.97 12.23
N GLY A 362 -14.85 -34.14 12.71
CA GLY A 362 -14.77 -34.60 14.10
C GLY A 362 -13.34 -34.73 14.60
N LEU A 363 -12.46 -35.40 13.84
CA LEU A 363 -11.03 -35.55 14.15
C LEU A 363 -10.32 -34.19 14.24
N VAL A 364 -10.52 -33.31 13.25
CA VAL A 364 -9.95 -31.96 13.28
C VAL A 364 -10.51 -31.12 14.44
N ALA A 365 -11.81 -31.23 14.73
CA ALA A 365 -12.41 -30.58 15.89
C ALA A 365 -11.88 -31.13 17.22
N GLY A 366 -11.59 -32.43 17.31
CA GLY A 366 -10.97 -33.09 18.47
C GLY A 366 -9.52 -32.66 18.71
N TYR A 367 -8.75 -32.52 17.65
CA TYR A 367 -7.41 -31.94 17.70
C TYR A 367 -7.45 -30.47 18.18
N LEU A 368 -8.34 -29.67 17.60
CA LEU A 368 -8.49 -28.25 17.95
C LEU A 368 -9.09 -28.00 19.34
N ILE A 369 -10.03 -28.82 19.82
CA ILE A 369 -10.64 -28.65 21.15
C ILE A 369 -9.62 -28.91 22.29
N ASN A 370 -8.56 -29.69 22.00
CA ASN A 370 -7.44 -29.91 22.92
C ASN A 370 -6.35 -28.82 22.85
N LYS A 371 -6.39 -27.90 21.88
CA LYS A 371 -5.53 -26.69 21.86
C LYS A 371 -6.00 -25.68 22.90
N THR A 372 -5.54 -25.88 24.14
CA THR A 372 -5.77 -25.02 25.30
C THR A 372 -4.47 -24.41 25.81
N GLY A 373 -4.53 -23.20 26.34
CA GLY A 373 -3.42 -22.55 27.04
C GLY A 373 -3.48 -22.77 28.55
N THR A 374 -2.39 -22.42 29.23
CA THR A 374 -2.21 -22.55 30.69
C THR A 374 -2.96 -21.51 31.53
N GLY A 375 -3.93 -20.79 30.95
CA GLY A 375 -4.26 -19.41 31.36
C GLY A 375 -5.71 -19.11 31.76
N ILE A 376 -6.63 -20.08 31.73
CA ILE A 376 -7.98 -19.93 32.29
C ILE A 376 -8.23 -21.08 33.28
N PRO A 377 -8.32 -20.80 34.60
CA PRO A 377 -8.74 -21.81 35.57
C PRO A 377 -10.14 -22.34 35.23
N LYS A 378 -10.33 -23.66 35.36
CA LYS A 378 -11.67 -24.29 35.33
C LYS A 378 -12.47 -24.05 36.62
N GLU A 379 -11.85 -23.44 37.62
CA GLU A 379 -12.35 -23.30 38.98
C GLU A 379 -12.78 -21.84 39.23
N GLY A 380 -14.04 -21.63 39.65
CA GLY A 380 -14.53 -20.32 40.12
C GLY A 380 -15.89 -19.85 39.62
N LEU A 381 -16.51 -20.51 38.63
CA LEU A 381 -17.79 -20.09 38.02
C LEU A 381 -18.80 -21.25 37.84
N SER A 382 -19.01 -22.05 38.90
CA SER A 382 -19.94 -23.20 38.87
C SER A 382 -21.42 -22.81 38.71
N ASP A 383 -21.82 -21.61 39.13
CA ASP A 383 -23.19 -21.13 39.02
C ASP A 383 -23.37 -20.16 37.84
N ALA A 384 -23.69 -20.71 36.67
CA ALA A 384 -24.05 -19.96 35.47
C ALA A 384 -25.42 -19.23 35.57
N ALA A 385 -26.10 -19.28 36.73
CA ALA A 385 -27.46 -18.78 36.91
C ALA A 385 -27.66 -17.29 36.56
N TRP A 386 -26.62 -16.47 36.74
CA TRP A 386 -26.63 -15.04 36.39
C TRP A 386 -26.80 -14.78 34.89
N LEU A 387 -26.49 -15.75 34.01
CA LEU A 387 -26.72 -15.62 32.57
C LEU A 387 -28.20 -15.67 32.19
N GLU A 388 -29.06 -16.22 33.04
CA GLU A 388 -30.52 -16.29 32.83
C GLU A 388 -31.28 -15.25 33.70
N ASP A 389 -30.56 -14.33 34.37
CA ASP A 389 -31.12 -13.19 35.11
C ASP A 389 -31.62 -12.09 34.15
N LYS A 390 -32.90 -11.75 34.25
CA LYS A 390 -33.57 -10.77 33.39
C LYS A 390 -33.19 -9.32 33.69
N GLU A 391 -32.78 -8.99 34.91
CA GLU A 391 -32.34 -7.63 35.25
C GLU A 391 -30.90 -7.39 34.76
N GLN A 392 -30.02 -8.39 34.89
CA GLN A 392 -28.70 -8.36 34.25
C GLN A 392 -28.83 -8.21 32.72
N SER A 393 -29.74 -8.97 32.11
CA SER A 393 -30.09 -8.86 30.69
C SER A 393 -30.55 -7.44 30.30
N ARG A 394 -31.45 -6.83 31.10
CA ARG A 394 -31.93 -5.46 30.89
C ARG A 394 -30.83 -4.41 31.00
N VAL A 395 -29.88 -4.58 31.92
CA VAL A 395 -28.68 -3.72 32.02
C VAL A 395 -27.75 -3.95 30.82
N GLY A 396 -27.56 -5.20 30.41
CA GLY A 396 -26.78 -5.57 29.22
C GLY A 396 -27.29 -4.95 27.94
N GLU A 397 -28.61 -4.96 27.73
CA GLU A 397 -29.26 -4.30 26.59
C GLU A 397 -28.90 -2.80 26.53
N ALA A 398 -28.98 -2.10 27.66
CA ALA A 398 -28.65 -0.69 27.76
C ALA A 398 -27.16 -0.42 27.48
N LEU A 399 -26.27 -1.29 27.97
CA LEU A 399 -24.82 -1.19 27.73
C LEU A 399 -24.46 -1.47 26.26
N ILE A 400 -25.06 -2.48 25.63
CA ILE A 400 -24.88 -2.79 24.20
C ILE A 400 -25.34 -1.60 23.33
N LYS A 401 -26.51 -1.02 23.64
CA LYS A 401 -27.02 0.18 22.96
C LYS A 401 -26.12 1.40 23.20
N ARG A 402 -25.56 1.55 24.41
CA ARG A 402 -24.64 2.64 24.78
C ARG A 402 -23.31 2.56 24.03
N TYR A 403 -22.68 1.40 23.99
CA TYR A 403 -21.36 1.18 23.41
C TYR A 403 -21.38 0.81 21.92
N GLY A 404 -22.56 0.56 21.34
CA GLY A 404 -22.74 0.42 19.89
C GLY A 404 -22.28 -0.92 19.33
N CYS A 405 -22.28 -1.99 20.14
CA CYS A 405 -21.72 -3.28 19.73
C CYS A 405 -22.39 -3.85 18.47
N PHE A 406 -23.68 -3.53 18.27
CA PHE A 406 -24.48 -3.86 17.08
C PHE A 406 -23.94 -3.24 15.77
N GLY A 407 -23.16 -2.15 15.84
CA GLY A 407 -22.51 -1.53 14.68
C GLY A 407 -21.35 -2.36 14.12
N CYS A 408 -20.82 -3.30 14.92
CA CYS A 408 -19.80 -4.26 14.48
C CYS A 408 -20.33 -5.70 14.40
N HIS A 409 -21.25 -6.08 15.29
CA HIS A 409 -21.78 -7.44 15.42
C HIS A 409 -23.26 -7.52 15.05
N GLU A 410 -23.66 -8.55 14.33
CA GLU A 410 -25.08 -8.88 14.20
C GLU A 410 -25.63 -9.39 15.55
N ILE A 411 -26.59 -8.66 16.13
CA ILE A 411 -27.25 -8.95 17.41
C ILE A 411 -28.76 -8.97 17.17
N LYS A 412 -29.43 -10.04 17.64
CA LYS A 412 -30.87 -10.28 17.48
C LYS A 412 -31.69 -9.18 18.16
N GLY A 413 -32.59 -8.54 17.42
CA GLY A 413 -33.42 -7.44 17.93
C GLY A 413 -32.73 -6.07 17.93
N MET A 414 -31.54 -5.96 17.33
CA MET A 414 -30.77 -4.70 17.23
C MET A 414 -30.35 -4.35 15.79
N GLU A 415 -30.75 -5.14 14.79
CA GLU A 415 -30.34 -5.00 13.39
C GLU A 415 -30.78 -3.68 12.72
N ALA A 416 -31.75 -2.98 13.31
CA ALA A 416 -32.26 -1.69 12.84
C ALA A 416 -31.69 -0.46 13.58
N LEU A 417 -30.71 -0.64 14.48
CA LEU A 417 -30.15 0.47 15.26
C LEU A 417 -29.08 1.25 14.47
N GLY A 418 -29.15 2.58 14.54
CA GLY A 418 -28.24 3.50 13.85
C GLY A 418 -26.87 3.65 14.55
N LYS A 419 -25.86 4.05 13.77
CA LYS A 419 -24.48 4.29 14.22
C LYS A 419 -24.41 5.29 15.39
N ILE A 420 -23.55 5.02 16.38
CA ILE A 420 -23.47 5.80 17.63
C ILE A 420 -22.38 6.89 17.66
N GLY A 421 -21.46 6.87 16.70
CA GLY A 421 -20.30 7.75 16.61
C GLY A 421 -20.59 9.03 15.83
N THR A 422 -19.68 9.99 15.93
CA THR A 422 -19.77 11.25 15.16
C THR A 422 -19.48 11.01 13.67
N GLU A 423 -20.07 11.82 12.81
CA GLU A 423 -19.78 11.91 11.37
C GLU A 423 -18.29 12.25 11.13
N LEU A 424 -17.63 11.57 10.19
CA LEU A 424 -16.21 11.76 9.88
C LEU A 424 -15.89 12.15 8.41
N SER A 425 -16.84 12.13 7.49
CA SER A 425 -16.64 12.47 6.07
C SER A 425 -16.09 13.88 5.83
N ALA A 426 -16.28 14.78 6.81
CA ALA A 426 -15.73 16.15 6.79
C ALA A 426 -14.73 16.43 7.94
N ILE A 427 -14.18 15.42 8.62
CA ILE A 427 -13.33 15.64 9.81
C ILE A 427 -12.05 16.45 9.51
N GLY A 428 -11.49 16.32 8.30
CA GLY A 428 -10.36 17.12 7.81
C GLY A 428 -10.69 18.59 7.56
N SER A 429 -11.98 18.94 7.38
CA SER A 429 -12.46 20.34 7.32
C SER A 429 -12.78 20.91 8.71
N LYS A 430 -13.16 20.07 9.69
CA LYS A 430 -13.73 20.50 10.97
C LYS A 430 -12.86 21.52 11.72
N HIS A 431 -13.48 22.58 12.24
CA HIS A 431 -12.77 23.64 12.97
C HIS A 431 -12.31 23.16 14.37
N VAL A 432 -11.12 23.58 14.83
CA VAL A 432 -10.54 23.11 16.10
C VAL A 432 -11.35 23.50 17.34
N HIS A 433 -12.06 24.63 17.32
CA HIS A 433 -13.02 24.99 18.37
C HIS A 433 -14.22 24.01 18.50
N LEU A 434 -14.43 23.12 17.53
CA LEU A 434 -15.48 22.08 17.56
C LEU A 434 -14.92 20.72 18.04
N LEU A 435 -13.73 20.72 18.64
CA LEU A 435 -13.04 19.56 19.21
C LEU A 435 -12.85 19.80 20.72
N ASP A 436 -13.38 18.91 21.57
CA ASP A 436 -13.18 19.00 23.02
C ASP A 436 -11.77 18.53 23.37
N PHE A 437 -10.89 19.45 23.81
CA PHE A 437 -9.55 19.15 24.31
C PHE A 437 -9.53 18.73 25.80
N GLY A 438 -10.68 18.75 26.48
CA GLY A 438 -10.78 18.45 27.90
C GLY A 438 -9.89 19.37 28.75
N LEU A 439 -9.15 18.78 29.68
CA LEU A 439 -8.13 19.50 30.47
C LEU A 439 -6.71 19.42 29.83
N LEU A 440 -6.61 18.87 28.62
CA LEU A 440 -5.35 18.42 28.02
C LEU A 440 -4.83 19.35 26.90
N GLU A 441 -5.50 20.46 26.60
CA GLU A 441 -5.15 21.38 25.51
C GLU A 441 -3.65 21.75 25.52
N LYS A 442 -3.13 22.24 26.65
CA LYS A 442 -1.72 22.64 26.79
C LYS A 442 -0.73 21.48 26.56
N LYS A 443 -1.11 20.24 26.90
CA LYS A 443 -0.29 19.04 26.67
C LYS A 443 -0.29 18.68 25.18
N ILE A 444 -1.48 18.49 24.61
CA ILE A 444 -1.66 18.06 23.21
C ILE A 444 -1.06 19.08 22.23
N LEU A 445 -1.19 20.38 22.52
CA LEU A 445 -0.56 21.44 21.73
C LEU A 445 0.96 21.51 21.97
N GLY A 446 1.41 21.37 23.22
CA GLY A 446 2.84 21.36 23.56
C GLY A 446 3.61 20.22 22.88
N GLU A 447 3.03 19.02 22.84
CA GLU A 447 3.55 17.86 22.09
C GLU A 447 3.62 18.13 20.58
N ALA A 448 2.72 18.97 20.05
CA ALA A 448 2.75 19.46 18.68
C ALA A 448 3.61 20.73 18.49
N GLY A 449 4.28 21.24 19.52
CA GLY A 449 5.07 22.47 19.46
C GLY A 449 4.24 23.73 19.18
N LEU A 450 3.01 23.78 19.69
CA LEU A 450 2.07 24.91 19.64
C LEU A 450 1.76 25.39 21.07
N LYS A 451 1.49 26.69 21.22
CA LYS A 451 0.99 27.31 22.46
C LYS A 451 -0.53 27.48 22.44
N HIS A 452 -1.08 27.73 21.26
CA HIS A 452 -2.51 28.01 21.06
C HIS A 452 -3.04 27.31 19.80
N ILE A 453 -4.29 26.86 19.85
CA ILE A 453 -5.00 26.24 18.70
C ILE A 453 -5.05 27.11 17.43
N THR A 454 -4.86 28.43 17.59
CA THR A 454 -4.94 29.43 16.53
C THR A 454 -3.65 29.55 15.72
N GLU A 455 -2.48 29.26 16.31
CA GLU A 455 -1.15 29.40 15.66
C GLU A 455 -0.99 28.52 14.41
N ASN A 456 -1.61 27.33 14.41
CA ASN A 456 -1.70 26.47 13.23
C ASN A 456 -2.88 25.48 13.39
N VAL A 457 -4.02 25.82 12.78
CA VAL A 457 -5.28 25.08 12.96
C VAL A 457 -5.18 23.63 12.46
N GLY A 458 -4.51 23.40 11.32
CA GLY A 458 -4.33 22.04 10.78
C GLY A 458 -3.47 21.15 11.68
N LYS A 459 -2.35 21.66 12.19
CA LYS A 459 -1.48 20.92 13.12
C LYS A 459 -2.15 20.68 14.48
N ALA A 460 -2.94 21.64 14.98
CA ALA A 460 -3.76 21.45 16.18
C ALA A 460 -4.86 20.38 15.98
N ARG A 461 -5.51 20.34 14.81
CA ARG A 461 -6.46 19.27 14.44
C ARG A 461 -5.77 17.90 14.41
N GLN A 462 -4.61 17.78 13.78
CA GLN A 462 -3.83 16.54 13.73
C GLN A 462 -3.35 16.09 15.12
N ALA A 463 -2.95 17.03 15.99
CA ALA A 463 -2.58 16.74 17.37
C ALA A 463 -3.76 16.19 18.18
N TRP A 464 -4.95 16.79 18.04
CA TRP A 464 -6.17 16.28 18.67
C TRP A 464 -6.54 14.88 18.15
N LEU A 465 -6.47 14.65 16.83
CA LEU A 465 -6.72 13.33 16.23
C LEU A 465 -5.74 12.27 16.76
N ARG A 466 -4.45 12.60 16.87
CA ARG A 466 -3.41 11.72 17.43
C ARG A 466 -3.71 11.34 18.88
N ALA A 467 -3.99 12.33 19.73
CA ALA A 467 -4.37 12.08 21.11
C ALA A 467 -5.65 11.23 21.19
N LYS A 468 -6.66 11.51 20.35
CA LYS A 468 -7.95 10.81 20.34
C LYS A 468 -7.86 9.35 19.88
N MET A 469 -6.90 9.00 19.02
CA MET A 469 -6.64 7.62 18.63
C MET A 469 -5.72 6.88 19.62
N HIS A 470 -4.80 7.57 20.29
CA HIS A 470 -3.89 6.98 21.27
C HIS A 470 -4.58 6.63 22.60
N ASP A 471 -5.38 7.55 23.15
CA ASP A 471 -6.32 7.22 24.23
C ASP A 471 -7.63 8.00 23.99
N PRO A 472 -8.74 7.30 23.66
CA PRO A 472 -10.01 7.95 23.39
C PRO A 472 -10.72 8.53 24.62
N ARG A 473 -10.37 8.10 25.85
CA ARG A 473 -11.09 8.42 27.10
C ARG A 473 -10.35 9.38 28.02
N GLN A 474 -9.05 9.63 27.82
CA GLN A 474 -8.24 10.61 28.58
C GLN A 474 -8.90 12.00 28.69
N PHE A 475 -9.72 12.38 27.71
CA PHE A 475 -10.45 13.66 27.69
C PHE A 475 -11.52 13.80 28.79
N ASP A 476 -11.87 12.72 29.49
CA ASP A 476 -12.75 12.73 30.66
C ASP A 476 -11.97 12.77 32.00
N GLU A 477 -10.65 12.61 31.98
CA GLU A 477 -9.84 12.62 33.20
C GLU A 477 -9.87 13.99 33.90
N GLY A 478 -9.97 13.97 35.24
CA GLY A 478 -10.11 15.16 36.06
C GLY A 478 -11.46 15.90 35.92
N ARG A 479 -12.39 15.43 35.06
CA ARG A 479 -13.70 16.07 34.84
C ARG A 479 -14.80 15.25 35.50
N TYR A 480 -15.66 15.90 36.28
CA TYR A 480 -16.92 15.26 36.68
C TYR A 480 -17.85 15.16 35.46
N LYS A 481 -18.15 13.93 35.05
CA LYS A 481 -19.23 13.58 34.12
C LYS A 481 -20.05 12.46 34.74
N LYS A 482 -21.37 12.54 34.58
CA LYS A 482 -22.27 11.43 34.93
C LYS A 482 -21.90 10.19 34.11
N PRO A 483 -22.21 8.96 34.58
CA PRO A 483 -21.91 7.75 33.83
C PRO A 483 -22.39 7.81 32.37
N GLU A 484 -23.60 8.27 32.09
CA GLU A 484 -24.19 8.40 30.75
C GLU A 484 -23.39 9.32 29.80
N ASP A 485 -22.79 10.39 30.31
CA ASP A 485 -22.10 11.43 29.53
C ASP A 485 -20.63 11.09 29.19
N ARG A 486 -20.10 10.01 29.78
CA ARG A 486 -18.70 9.56 29.56
C ARG A 486 -18.46 9.03 28.15
N LEU A 487 -17.26 9.31 27.64
CA LEU A 487 -16.81 8.95 26.29
C LEU A 487 -16.84 7.44 26.05
N LYS A 488 -17.53 7.06 24.97
CA LYS A 488 -17.88 5.67 24.65
C LYS A 488 -16.81 4.94 23.85
N MET A 489 -16.08 5.67 22.99
CA MET A 489 -15.08 5.14 22.07
C MET A 489 -14.10 4.19 22.81
N PRO A 490 -13.92 2.95 22.32
CA PRO A 490 -13.07 1.95 22.95
C PRO A 490 -11.62 2.07 22.48
N ASP A 491 -10.72 1.42 23.20
CA ASP A 491 -9.28 1.41 22.91
C ASP A 491 -8.92 0.32 21.88
N PHE A 492 -8.36 0.72 20.75
CA PHE A 492 -7.88 -0.19 19.71
C PHE A 492 -6.39 -0.52 19.85
N TRP A 493 -5.68 0.13 20.78
CA TRP A 493 -4.23 0.00 21.04
C TRP A 493 -3.39 0.04 19.75
N LEU A 494 -3.56 1.12 18.99
CA LEU A 494 -2.93 1.33 17.69
C LEU A 494 -1.45 1.72 17.86
N THR A 495 -0.60 1.21 16.97
CA THR A 495 0.80 1.65 16.85
C THR A 495 0.88 3.09 16.35
N LYS A 496 2.05 3.73 16.49
CA LYS A 496 2.25 5.12 16.03
C LYS A 496 2.06 5.22 14.51
N GLU A 497 2.54 4.21 13.80
CA GLU A 497 2.51 4.07 12.34
C GLU A 497 1.07 3.91 11.84
N GLU A 498 0.28 3.08 12.52
CA GLU A 498 -1.17 2.96 12.30
C GLU A 498 -1.89 4.30 12.54
N ILE A 499 -1.61 4.99 13.66
CA ILE A 499 -2.20 6.30 13.99
C ILE A 499 -1.85 7.36 12.93
N GLU A 500 -0.58 7.45 12.50
CA GLU A 500 -0.22 8.40 11.42
C GLU A 500 -0.94 8.06 10.10
N SER A 501 -1.11 6.78 9.76
CA SER A 501 -1.85 6.38 8.55
C SER A 501 -3.32 6.83 8.59
N LEU A 502 -3.97 6.70 9.75
CA LEU A 502 -5.33 7.15 9.97
C LEU A 502 -5.43 8.68 10.02
N ILE A 503 -4.46 9.39 10.60
CA ILE A 503 -4.43 10.86 10.59
C ILE A 503 -4.32 11.39 9.15
N VAL A 504 -3.45 10.81 8.32
CA VAL A 504 -3.31 11.19 6.90
C VAL A 504 -4.62 10.94 6.15
N MET A 505 -5.21 9.75 6.31
CA MET A 505 -6.49 9.40 5.68
C MET A 505 -7.64 10.33 6.12
N LEU A 506 -7.82 10.54 7.43
CA LEU A 506 -8.90 11.39 7.97
C LEU A 506 -8.68 12.88 7.67
N SER A 507 -7.44 13.36 7.56
CA SER A 507 -7.16 14.74 7.13
C SER A 507 -7.61 15.01 5.69
N GLY A 508 -7.61 13.96 4.84
CA GLY A 508 -8.11 14.01 3.46
C GLY A 508 -9.63 14.03 3.32
N LEU A 509 -10.37 13.69 4.39
CA LEU A 509 -11.84 13.71 4.40
C LEU A 509 -12.35 15.15 4.57
N ARG A 510 -12.60 15.79 3.43
CA ARG A 510 -12.96 17.20 3.30
C ARG A 510 -14.41 17.35 2.81
N GLU A 511 -15.09 18.35 3.36
CA GLU A 511 -16.45 18.77 2.97
C GLU A 511 -16.53 19.28 1.51
N GLU A 512 -15.42 19.86 1.04
CA GLU A 512 -15.24 20.40 -0.30
C GLU A 512 -15.34 19.31 -1.39
N LYS A 513 -16.26 19.49 -2.34
CA LYS A 513 -16.42 18.61 -3.50
C LYS A 513 -15.77 19.25 -4.73
N LEU A 514 -14.67 18.68 -5.19
CA LEU A 514 -14.00 19.07 -6.43
C LEU A 514 -14.87 18.75 -7.64
N SER A 515 -14.70 19.52 -8.74
CA SER A 515 -15.42 19.27 -9.98
C SER A 515 -15.03 17.92 -10.61
N GLY A 516 -15.91 17.39 -11.46
CA GLY A 516 -15.68 16.15 -12.21
C GLY A 516 -14.54 16.20 -13.24
N ALA A 517 -13.83 17.34 -13.37
CA ALA A 517 -12.61 17.52 -14.15
C ALA A 517 -11.31 17.27 -13.36
N TYR A 518 -11.38 17.16 -12.03
CA TYR A 518 -10.25 16.83 -11.15
C TYR A 518 -10.33 15.41 -10.57
N ILE A 519 -11.51 14.79 -10.57
CA ILE A 519 -11.71 13.42 -10.08
C ILE A 519 -11.08 12.43 -11.07
N ALA A 520 -10.22 11.55 -10.55
CA ALA A 520 -9.66 10.44 -11.32
C ALA A 520 -10.73 9.36 -11.52
N ARG A 521 -11.11 9.12 -12.78
CA ARG A 521 -12.05 8.06 -13.18
C ARG A 521 -11.26 6.85 -13.63
N LEU A 522 -11.63 5.68 -13.13
CA LEU A 522 -11.02 4.43 -13.58
C LEU A 522 -11.59 4.00 -14.94
N THR A 523 -10.71 3.58 -15.84
CA THR A 523 -11.10 2.81 -17.03
C THR A 523 -11.77 1.49 -16.63
N GLU A 524 -12.49 0.86 -17.55
CA GLU A 524 -13.09 -0.46 -17.31
C GLU A 524 -12.04 -1.52 -16.91
N LYS A 525 -10.89 -1.54 -17.61
CA LYS A 525 -9.73 -2.35 -17.26
C LYS A 525 -9.27 -2.13 -15.81
N GLU A 526 -9.13 -0.87 -15.39
CA GLU A 526 -8.71 -0.55 -14.03
C GLU A 526 -9.74 -0.91 -12.97
N ARG A 527 -11.05 -0.78 -13.26
CA ARG A 527 -12.12 -1.20 -12.34
C ARG A 527 -12.07 -2.71 -12.10
N SER A 528 -11.95 -3.51 -13.15
CA SER A 528 -11.79 -4.97 -13.03
C SER A 528 -10.52 -5.37 -12.29
N ILE A 529 -9.41 -4.64 -12.49
CA ILE A 529 -8.14 -4.88 -11.78
C ILE A 529 -8.26 -4.53 -10.28
N VAL A 530 -8.92 -3.42 -9.92
CA VAL A 530 -9.14 -3.02 -8.52
C VAL A 530 -10.10 -3.98 -7.81
N GLU A 531 -11.21 -4.36 -8.44
CA GLU A 531 -12.19 -5.26 -7.84
C GLU A 531 -11.65 -6.70 -7.71
N GLY A 532 -10.95 -7.22 -8.71
CA GLY A 532 -10.31 -8.53 -8.60
C GLY A 532 -9.28 -8.59 -7.47
N ARG A 533 -8.48 -7.52 -7.27
CA ARG A 533 -7.58 -7.40 -6.10
C ARG A 533 -8.34 -7.35 -4.77
N ARG A 534 -9.48 -6.64 -4.71
CA ARG A 534 -10.37 -6.62 -3.53
C ARG A 534 -10.84 -8.03 -3.18
N LEU A 535 -11.27 -8.80 -4.18
CA LEU A 535 -11.79 -10.16 -4.00
C LEU A 535 -10.70 -11.17 -3.65
N ILE A 536 -9.52 -11.07 -4.27
CA ILE A 536 -8.31 -11.85 -3.90
C ILE A 536 -7.97 -11.66 -2.42
N GLY A 537 -8.01 -10.41 -1.93
CA GLY A 537 -7.80 -10.11 -0.50
C GLY A 537 -8.96 -10.57 0.40
N LYS A 538 -10.21 -10.43 -0.07
CA LYS A 538 -11.43 -10.87 0.67
C LYS A 538 -11.39 -12.37 0.99
N TYR A 539 -10.85 -13.18 0.07
CA TYR A 539 -10.81 -14.63 0.15
C TYR A 539 -9.43 -15.24 0.44
N ASN A 540 -8.41 -14.39 0.68
CA ASN A 540 -7.02 -14.78 0.90
C ASN A 540 -6.48 -15.77 -0.16
N CYS A 541 -6.75 -15.50 -1.44
CA CYS A 541 -6.25 -16.36 -2.52
C CYS A 541 -4.71 -16.46 -2.49
N THR A 542 -4.03 -15.41 -2.00
CA THR A 542 -2.59 -15.34 -1.74
C THR A 542 -2.08 -16.40 -0.75
N GLY A 543 -2.86 -16.78 0.27
CA GLY A 543 -2.45 -17.80 1.25
C GLY A 543 -2.12 -19.15 0.62
N CYS A 544 -2.74 -19.46 -0.52
CA CYS A 544 -2.46 -20.65 -1.31
C CYS A 544 -1.66 -20.34 -2.60
N HIS A 545 -2.05 -19.31 -3.35
CA HIS A 545 -1.60 -19.09 -4.72
C HIS A 545 -0.67 -17.89 -4.87
N GLN A 546 0.45 -18.09 -5.57
CA GLN A 546 1.30 -17.01 -6.05
C GLN A 546 0.68 -16.35 -7.30
N LEU A 547 0.54 -15.02 -7.29
CA LEU A 547 -0.20 -14.23 -8.31
C LEU A 547 0.68 -13.33 -9.20
N ASP A 548 1.93 -13.11 -8.80
CA ASP A 548 2.94 -12.32 -9.50
C ASP A 548 4.30 -13.00 -9.33
N LEU A 549 5.28 -12.60 -10.13
CA LEU A 549 6.65 -13.11 -10.09
C LEU A 549 7.57 -12.20 -9.27
N ASP A 550 8.72 -12.72 -8.87
CA ASP A 550 9.79 -11.89 -8.32
C ASP A 550 10.33 -10.99 -9.44
N ARG A 551 10.65 -9.74 -9.08
CA ARG A 551 11.25 -8.75 -9.98
C ARG A 551 12.49 -8.15 -9.33
N LEU A 552 13.62 -8.32 -9.99
CA LEU A 552 14.88 -7.69 -9.61
C LEU A 552 15.15 -6.51 -10.55
N TYR A 553 15.28 -5.32 -9.99
CA TYR A 553 15.72 -4.14 -10.74
C TYR A 553 17.22 -3.99 -10.53
N LEU A 554 17.98 -4.17 -11.60
CA LEU A 554 19.43 -4.13 -11.58
C LEU A 554 19.95 -2.79 -12.10
N ALA A 555 21.27 -2.61 -12.04
CA ALA A 555 21.97 -1.55 -12.76
C ALA A 555 21.60 -1.50 -14.26
N GLU A 556 21.86 -0.35 -14.91
CA GLU A 556 21.63 -0.12 -16.35
C GLU A 556 20.15 -0.28 -16.81
N ASN A 557 19.21 -0.13 -15.87
CA ASN A 557 17.77 -0.32 -16.09
C ASN A 557 17.45 -1.70 -16.70
N ILE A 558 18.05 -2.76 -16.15
CA ILE A 558 17.66 -4.15 -16.43
C ILE A 558 16.61 -4.55 -15.40
N GLU A 559 15.44 -5.00 -15.86
CA GLU A 559 14.45 -5.69 -15.03
C GLU A 559 14.55 -7.19 -15.33
N ALA A 560 14.68 -8.02 -14.30
CA ALA A 560 14.65 -9.47 -14.42
C ALA A 560 13.38 -10.01 -13.75
N VAL A 561 12.58 -10.75 -14.51
CA VAL A 561 11.28 -11.31 -14.07
C VAL A 561 11.42 -12.83 -13.96
N GLY A 562 11.01 -13.39 -12.83
CA GLY A 562 11.32 -14.79 -12.53
C GLY A 562 11.07 -15.18 -11.09
N MET A 563 11.95 -16.03 -10.56
CA MET A 563 11.86 -16.55 -9.19
C MET A 563 13.22 -16.68 -8.55
N ILE A 564 13.29 -16.26 -7.29
CA ILE A 564 14.44 -16.49 -6.43
C ILE A 564 14.47 -17.98 -6.03
N LYS A 565 15.60 -18.64 -6.31
CA LYS A 565 15.88 -20.04 -5.97
C LYS A 565 16.60 -20.18 -4.64
N LEU A 566 17.63 -19.36 -4.46
CA LEU A 566 18.48 -19.33 -3.28
C LEU A 566 19.03 -17.90 -3.12
N GLU A 567 19.17 -17.46 -1.88
CA GLU A 567 19.83 -16.21 -1.51
C GLU A 567 21.00 -16.50 -0.59
N GLU A 568 22.12 -15.84 -0.86
CA GLU A 568 23.37 -15.92 -0.12
C GLU A 568 23.89 -14.50 0.13
N ASP A 569 24.78 -14.30 1.10
CA ASP A 569 25.35 -12.97 1.42
C ASP A 569 26.06 -12.29 0.22
N ALA A 570 26.41 -13.07 -0.82
CA ALA A 570 27.06 -12.58 -2.03
C ALA A 570 26.08 -12.19 -3.16
N GLY A 571 24.83 -12.66 -3.13
CA GLY A 571 23.88 -12.48 -4.23
C GLY A 571 22.77 -13.53 -4.30
N VAL A 572 22.13 -13.60 -5.46
CA VAL A 572 20.85 -14.28 -5.68
C VAL A 572 20.95 -15.25 -6.85
N TYR A 573 20.59 -16.52 -6.63
CA TYR A 573 20.29 -17.44 -7.72
C TYR A 573 18.85 -17.20 -8.18
N PHE A 574 18.69 -16.70 -9.41
CA PHE A 574 17.42 -16.26 -9.96
C PHE A 574 17.12 -17.05 -11.25
N GLN A 575 16.01 -17.79 -11.26
CA GLN A 575 15.54 -18.46 -12.48
C GLN A 575 14.61 -17.52 -13.26
N LEU A 576 14.91 -17.31 -14.54
CA LEU A 576 14.19 -16.40 -15.42
C LEU A 576 12.89 -17.02 -15.95
N TRP A 577 11.81 -16.25 -15.98
CA TRP A 577 10.53 -16.62 -16.60
C TRP A 577 10.32 -15.96 -17.97
N GLU A 578 11.12 -14.96 -18.31
CA GLU A 578 11.01 -14.18 -19.54
C GLU A 578 12.42 -13.99 -20.13
N ASP A 579 12.53 -14.00 -21.46
CA ASP A 579 13.80 -13.81 -22.16
C ASP A 579 14.40 -12.43 -21.85
N ASN A 580 15.67 -12.38 -21.43
CA ASN A 580 16.33 -11.15 -21.05
C ASN A 580 17.57 -10.89 -21.90
N GLU A 581 17.36 -10.23 -23.05
CA GLU A 581 18.44 -9.89 -24.00
C GLU A 581 19.56 -9.04 -23.37
N LYS A 582 19.24 -8.21 -22.36
CA LYS A 582 20.24 -7.41 -21.65
C LYS A 582 21.15 -8.23 -20.73
N LEU A 583 20.62 -9.32 -20.16
CA LEU A 583 21.42 -10.30 -19.41
C LEU A 583 22.07 -11.35 -20.32
N GLY A 584 21.58 -11.51 -21.56
CA GLY A 584 22.04 -12.54 -22.49
C GLY A 584 21.48 -13.94 -22.24
N HIS A 585 20.44 -14.06 -21.38
CA HIS A 585 19.89 -15.32 -20.90
C HIS A 585 18.41 -15.50 -21.28
N LYS A 586 17.99 -16.77 -21.46
CA LYS A 586 16.64 -17.18 -21.86
C LYS A 586 15.75 -17.57 -20.68
N ALA A 587 14.43 -17.53 -20.92
CA ALA A 587 13.46 -18.10 -20.00
C ALA A 587 13.78 -19.58 -19.70
N GLY A 588 13.75 -19.96 -18.43
CA GLY A 588 14.17 -21.28 -17.94
C GLY A 588 15.55 -21.32 -17.30
N GLU A 589 16.47 -20.43 -17.68
CA GLU A 589 17.84 -20.41 -17.12
C GLU A 589 17.88 -19.88 -15.68
N THR A 590 18.71 -20.49 -14.84
CA THR A 590 19.05 -19.99 -13.49
C THR A 590 20.37 -19.24 -13.54
N VAL A 591 20.32 -17.94 -13.32
CA VAL A 591 21.48 -17.03 -13.32
C VAL A 591 21.87 -16.65 -11.89
N PHE A 592 23.15 -16.39 -11.64
CA PHE A 592 23.62 -15.81 -10.38
C PHE A 592 23.80 -14.30 -10.55
N LEU A 593 23.23 -13.52 -9.62
CA LEU A 593 23.26 -12.06 -9.64
C LEU A 593 23.90 -11.55 -8.34
N ASP A 594 25.08 -10.94 -8.45
CA ASP A 594 25.80 -10.32 -7.32
C ASP A 594 24.94 -9.22 -6.67
N GLU A 595 24.82 -9.23 -5.34
CA GLU A 595 23.97 -8.31 -4.58
C GLU A 595 24.24 -6.83 -4.90
N LYS A 596 25.49 -6.48 -5.25
CA LYS A 596 25.91 -5.11 -5.61
C LYS A 596 25.29 -4.59 -6.91
N LEU A 597 24.77 -5.49 -7.75
CA LEU A 597 24.10 -5.15 -9.00
C LEU A 597 22.60 -4.88 -8.81
N ILE A 598 22.02 -5.29 -7.67
CA ILE A 598 20.59 -5.22 -7.40
C ILE A 598 20.25 -3.91 -6.71
N LEU A 599 19.45 -3.07 -7.37
CA LEU A 599 19.03 -1.76 -6.87
C LEU A 599 17.73 -1.83 -6.06
N ASP A 600 16.81 -2.73 -6.44
CA ASP A 600 15.56 -2.99 -5.72
C ASP A 600 15.09 -4.45 -5.95
N LYS A 601 14.45 -5.03 -4.93
CA LYS A 601 13.97 -6.42 -4.86
C LYS A 601 12.47 -6.44 -4.57
N LYS A 602 11.64 -6.48 -5.60
CA LYS A 602 10.19 -6.66 -5.43
C LYS A 602 9.83 -8.14 -5.48
N ARG A 603 9.46 -8.70 -4.32
CA ARG A 603 9.01 -10.10 -4.22
C ARG A 603 7.69 -10.35 -4.95
N ALA A 604 7.51 -11.60 -5.35
CA ALA A 604 6.22 -12.20 -5.63
C ALA A 604 5.23 -12.03 -4.47
N VAL A 605 3.93 -12.09 -4.77
CA VAL A 605 2.86 -11.97 -3.76
C VAL A 605 2.01 -13.24 -3.76
N GLY A 606 1.87 -13.82 -2.57
CA GLY A 606 1.15 -15.08 -2.32
C GLY A 606 2.00 -16.32 -2.58
N GLY A 607 1.40 -17.48 -2.29
CA GLY A 607 2.08 -18.77 -2.18
C GLY A 607 2.44 -19.14 -0.74
N ASP A 608 1.84 -18.49 0.26
CA ASP A 608 2.27 -18.50 1.67
C ASP A 608 2.40 -19.92 2.28
N ILE A 609 1.57 -20.88 1.85
CA ILE A 609 1.65 -22.30 2.28
C ILE A 609 2.70 -23.14 1.53
N ALA A 610 3.19 -22.68 0.37
CA ALA A 610 4.08 -23.46 -0.49
C ALA A 610 5.40 -23.87 0.21
N PRO A 611 6.08 -23.02 1.00
CA PRO A 611 7.28 -23.41 1.76
C PRO A 611 7.02 -24.57 2.73
N SER A 612 5.87 -24.57 3.43
CA SER A 612 5.52 -25.64 4.37
C SER A 612 5.25 -26.98 3.68
N ILE A 613 4.60 -26.96 2.51
CA ILE A 613 4.39 -28.18 1.70
C ILE A 613 5.73 -28.68 1.16
N ILE A 614 6.59 -27.79 0.66
CA ILE A 614 7.92 -28.16 0.17
C ILE A 614 8.75 -28.77 1.29
N ALA A 615 8.83 -28.14 2.46
CA ALA A 615 9.55 -28.65 3.63
C ALA A 615 9.03 -30.04 4.05
N TYR A 616 7.71 -30.24 4.13
CA TYR A 616 7.12 -31.54 4.44
C TYR A 616 7.60 -32.65 3.49
N HIS A 617 7.53 -32.44 2.17
CA HIS A 617 7.95 -33.45 1.19
C HIS A 617 9.49 -33.64 1.15
N VAL A 618 10.29 -32.61 1.43
CA VAL A 618 11.74 -32.72 1.59
C VAL A 618 12.09 -33.55 2.83
N GLU A 619 11.42 -33.31 3.97
CA GLU A 619 11.71 -33.97 5.25
C GLU A 619 11.15 -35.40 5.34
N SER A 620 9.94 -35.66 4.83
CA SER A 620 9.27 -36.96 4.98
C SER A 620 9.47 -37.92 3.81
N GLU A 621 9.65 -37.40 2.58
CA GLU A 621 9.81 -38.20 1.36
C GLU A 621 11.22 -38.09 0.74
N GLY A 622 12.08 -37.20 1.26
CA GLY A 622 13.47 -37.04 0.83
C GLY A 622 13.63 -36.36 -0.54
N LEU A 623 12.59 -35.70 -1.04
CA LEU A 623 12.61 -35.02 -2.34
C LEU A 623 13.48 -33.76 -2.32
N ILE A 624 13.97 -33.33 -3.49
CA ILE A 624 14.56 -31.98 -3.62
C ILE A 624 13.46 -30.91 -3.71
N PRO A 625 13.70 -29.65 -3.29
CA PRO A 625 12.68 -28.60 -3.25
C PRO A 625 11.98 -28.35 -4.60
N GLU A 626 12.71 -28.44 -5.72
CA GLU A 626 12.20 -28.37 -7.08
C GLU A 626 11.10 -29.41 -7.37
N GLU A 627 11.28 -30.64 -6.90
CA GLU A 627 10.33 -31.74 -7.15
C GLU A 627 9.17 -31.68 -6.18
N ALA A 628 9.44 -31.40 -4.90
CA ALA A 628 8.43 -31.16 -3.88
C ALA A 628 7.45 -30.03 -4.26
N ARG A 629 7.88 -29.07 -5.10
CA ARG A 629 7.05 -27.98 -5.59
C ARG A 629 5.79 -28.45 -6.33
N VAL A 630 5.80 -29.61 -6.98
CA VAL A 630 4.64 -30.12 -7.76
C VAL A 630 3.39 -30.31 -6.88
N PHE A 631 3.58 -30.57 -5.58
CA PHE A 631 2.50 -30.76 -4.60
C PHE A 631 1.87 -29.45 -4.10
N THR A 632 2.48 -28.30 -4.39
CA THR A 632 1.97 -26.98 -3.98
C THR A 632 0.77 -26.53 -4.83
N PRO A 633 -0.05 -25.56 -4.37
CA PRO A 633 -1.10 -24.93 -5.18
C PRO A 633 -0.53 -24.31 -6.48
N PRO A 634 -1.31 -24.26 -7.57
CA PRO A 634 -0.81 -23.73 -8.84
C PRO A 634 -0.55 -22.22 -8.74
N LEU A 635 0.52 -21.77 -9.38
CA LEU A 635 0.71 -20.35 -9.67
C LEU A 635 -0.37 -19.86 -10.64
N LEU A 636 -0.82 -18.63 -10.42
CA LEU A 636 -1.84 -17.96 -11.24
C LEU A 636 -1.25 -16.80 -12.07
N TYR A 637 0.07 -16.80 -12.27
CA TYR A 637 0.72 -15.95 -13.27
C TYR A 637 0.29 -16.36 -14.67
N GLY A 638 -0.15 -15.40 -15.50
CA GLY A 638 -0.63 -15.70 -16.85
C GLY A 638 -1.93 -16.53 -16.92
N GLU A 639 -2.65 -16.77 -15.81
CA GLU A 639 -3.79 -17.71 -15.83
C GLU A 639 -4.89 -17.29 -16.82
N GLY A 640 -5.12 -15.98 -17.00
CA GLY A 640 -6.06 -15.45 -18.01
C GLY A 640 -5.68 -15.76 -19.45
N LYS A 641 -4.38 -15.90 -19.75
CA LYS A 641 -3.88 -16.37 -21.06
C LYS A 641 -4.01 -17.87 -21.24
N LYS A 642 -4.24 -18.62 -20.16
CA LYS A 642 -4.12 -20.07 -20.08
C LYS A 642 -5.48 -20.76 -20.05
N VAL A 643 -6.45 -20.21 -19.31
CA VAL A 643 -7.79 -20.77 -19.20
C VAL A 643 -8.85 -19.89 -19.85
N GLN A 644 -9.94 -20.54 -20.28
CA GLN A 644 -11.11 -19.88 -20.86
C GLN A 644 -11.91 -19.16 -19.76
N SER A 645 -12.40 -17.95 -20.04
CA SER A 645 -13.09 -17.12 -19.04
C SER A 645 -14.38 -17.76 -18.48
N GLU A 646 -15.12 -18.50 -19.30
CA GLU A 646 -16.33 -19.25 -18.89
C GLU A 646 -15.98 -20.39 -17.91
N TRP A 647 -14.93 -21.16 -18.21
CA TRP A 647 -14.45 -22.22 -17.31
C TRP A 647 -13.93 -21.64 -15.99
N ALA A 648 -13.24 -20.51 -16.02
CA ALA A 648 -12.75 -19.85 -14.80
C ALA A 648 -13.91 -19.42 -13.89
N PHE A 649 -15.02 -18.92 -14.47
CA PHE A 649 -16.23 -18.59 -13.72
C PHE A 649 -16.82 -19.83 -13.04
N GLU A 650 -17.13 -20.90 -13.79
CA GLU A 650 -17.74 -22.11 -13.23
C GLU A 650 -16.84 -22.81 -12.19
N PHE A 651 -15.53 -22.88 -12.45
CA PHE A 651 -14.57 -23.45 -11.51
C PHE A 651 -14.43 -22.64 -10.21
N LEU A 652 -14.61 -21.31 -10.26
CA LEU A 652 -14.65 -20.45 -9.07
C LEU A 652 -15.99 -20.56 -8.30
N LYS A 653 -17.07 -20.98 -8.96
CA LYS A 653 -18.37 -21.28 -8.33
C LYS A 653 -18.33 -22.62 -7.59
N GLU A 654 -17.88 -23.68 -8.26
CA GLU A 654 -17.85 -25.05 -7.75
C GLU A 654 -16.53 -25.78 -8.13
N PRO A 655 -15.44 -25.57 -7.36
CA PRO A 655 -14.12 -26.12 -7.68
C PRO A 655 -14.04 -27.63 -7.44
N PHE A 656 -13.69 -28.36 -8.49
CA PHE A 656 -13.43 -29.80 -8.47
C PHE A 656 -11.93 -30.14 -8.53
N ASP A 657 -11.60 -31.42 -8.39
CA ASP A 657 -10.22 -31.87 -8.21
C ASP A 657 -9.45 -32.01 -9.54
N LEU A 658 -8.88 -30.92 -10.05
CA LEU A 658 -8.02 -30.92 -11.25
C LEU A 658 -6.71 -31.73 -11.12
N ARG A 659 -6.28 -32.00 -9.88
CA ARG A 659 -5.08 -32.80 -9.56
C ARG A 659 -5.43 -33.78 -8.42
N PRO A 660 -6.16 -34.89 -8.69
CA PRO A 660 -6.71 -35.74 -7.63
C PRO A 660 -5.67 -36.35 -6.69
N TRP A 661 -4.45 -36.56 -7.18
CA TRP A 661 -3.32 -37.14 -6.43
C TRP A 661 -2.70 -36.21 -5.38
N LEU A 662 -3.09 -34.94 -5.34
CA LEU A 662 -2.67 -34.00 -4.30
C LEU A 662 -3.60 -34.06 -3.10
N ASN A 663 -3.02 -33.97 -1.90
CA ASN A 663 -3.78 -33.95 -0.66
C ASN A 663 -4.45 -32.57 -0.44
N ILE A 664 -3.73 -31.48 -0.74
CA ILE A 664 -4.29 -30.12 -0.71
C ILE A 664 -5.26 -29.90 -1.88
N LYS A 665 -6.47 -29.44 -1.56
CA LYS A 665 -7.57 -29.22 -2.51
C LYS A 665 -7.96 -27.75 -2.57
N MET A 666 -8.44 -27.28 -3.72
CA MET A 666 -9.07 -25.95 -3.80
C MET A 666 -10.43 -25.98 -3.11
N PRO A 667 -10.66 -25.18 -2.05
CA PRO A 667 -11.87 -25.27 -1.25
C PRO A 667 -13.01 -24.44 -1.86
N THR A 668 -14.24 -24.82 -1.56
CA THR A 668 -15.44 -24.18 -2.13
C THR A 668 -15.79 -22.90 -1.38
N PHE A 669 -15.53 -21.75 -1.99
CA PHE A 669 -15.89 -20.43 -1.43
C PHE A 669 -17.37 -20.06 -1.62
N SER A 670 -18.11 -20.79 -2.47
CA SER A 670 -19.53 -20.53 -2.82
C SER A 670 -19.77 -19.06 -3.16
N LEU A 671 -19.13 -18.58 -4.22
CA LEU A 671 -19.12 -17.15 -4.58
C LEU A 671 -20.50 -16.68 -5.09
N PRO A 672 -20.92 -15.45 -4.75
CA PRO A 672 -21.92 -14.71 -5.53
C PRO A 672 -21.47 -14.64 -7.00
N SER A 673 -22.40 -14.75 -7.94
CA SER A 673 -22.04 -14.78 -9.37
C SER A 673 -21.33 -13.50 -9.82
N GLU A 674 -21.68 -12.33 -9.27
CA GLU A 674 -20.99 -11.05 -9.53
C GLU A 674 -19.50 -11.09 -9.13
N GLU A 675 -19.16 -11.77 -8.03
CA GLU A 675 -17.78 -11.87 -7.55
C GLU A 675 -16.99 -12.94 -8.31
N ALA A 676 -17.62 -14.04 -8.72
CA ALA A 676 -17.01 -15.02 -9.63
C ALA A 676 -16.74 -14.40 -11.03
N THR A 677 -17.70 -13.62 -11.55
CA THR A 677 -17.58 -12.84 -12.79
C THR A 677 -16.39 -11.88 -12.70
N SER A 678 -16.31 -11.10 -11.61
CA SER A 678 -15.25 -10.13 -11.37
C SER A 678 -13.86 -10.78 -11.23
N LEU A 679 -13.76 -11.96 -10.62
CA LEU A 679 -12.50 -12.71 -10.54
C LEU A 679 -12.08 -13.34 -11.87
N ALA A 680 -13.00 -13.92 -12.64
CA ALA A 680 -12.70 -14.43 -13.99
C ALA A 680 -12.24 -13.28 -14.91
N GLY A 681 -13.00 -12.18 -14.94
CA GLY A 681 -12.66 -10.97 -15.69
C GLY A 681 -11.35 -10.36 -15.25
N PHE A 682 -11.02 -10.36 -13.95
CA PHE A 682 -9.70 -9.92 -13.47
C PHE A 682 -8.54 -10.68 -14.13
N PHE A 683 -8.61 -12.01 -14.23
CA PHE A 683 -7.51 -12.79 -14.81
C PHE A 683 -7.33 -12.50 -16.31
N ALA A 684 -8.42 -12.44 -17.08
CA ALA A 684 -8.36 -12.08 -18.51
C ALA A 684 -7.84 -10.64 -18.71
N VAL A 685 -8.46 -9.67 -18.04
CA VAL A 685 -8.18 -8.23 -18.20
C VAL A 685 -6.80 -7.82 -17.66
N LYS A 686 -6.26 -8.52 -16.65
CA LYS A 686 -4.86 -8.34 -16.20
C LYS A 686 -3.87 -8.65 -17.33
N GLU A 687 -4.21 -9.63 -18.17
CA GLU A 687 -3.33 -10.23 -19.16
C GLU A 687 -3.56 -9.71 -20.60
N ASP A 688 -4.48 -8.75 -20.78
CA ASP A 688 -4.93 -8.18 -22.07
C ASP A 688 -5.67 -9.16 -23.00
N GLU A 689 -6.43 -10.08 -22.40
CA GLU A 689 -7.27 -11.07 -23.09
C GLU A 689 -8.71 -10.57 -23.27
N GLU A 690 -9.43 -11.10 -24.27
CA GLU A 690 -10.84 -10.78 -24.52
C GLU A 690 -11.75 -11.25 -23.37
N TYR A 691 -12.76 -10.45 -23.03
CA TYR A 691 -13.72 -10.72 -21.96
C TYR A 691 -15.04 -9.95 -22.20
N PRO A 692 -16.23 -10.51 -21.91
CA PRO A 692 -16.51 -11.85 -21.35
C PRO A 692 -16.67 -12.96 -22.40
N PHE A 693 -16.72 -12.63 -23.69
CA PHE A 693 -16.95 -13.58 -24.78
C PHE A 693 -15.67 -13.83 -25.57
N GLU A 694 -15.18 -15.07 -25.56
CA GLU A 694 -13.97 -15.49 -26.29
C GLU A 694 -14.40 -16.31 -27.53
N TYR A 695 -13.94 -15.93 -28.74
CA TYR A 695 -14.26 -16.70 -29.95
C TYR A 695 -13.21 -17.79 -30.22
N ILE A 696 -13.53 -19.04 -29.85
CA ILE A 696 -12.63 -20.19 -30.01
C ILE A 696 -13.01 -20.97 -31.29
N ALA A 697 -12.27 -20.73 -32.37
CA ALA A 697 -12.49 -21.33 -33.69
C ALA A 697 -12.32 -22.85 -33.69
N GLU A 698 -11.35 -23.37 -32.93
CA GLU A 698 -11.00 -24.78 -32.81
C GLU A 698 -12.13 -25.64 -32.25
N THR A 699 -13.10 -25.05 -31.54
CA THR A 699 -14.28 -25.76 -31.04
C THR A 699 -15.37 -25.94 -32.10
N LYS A 700 -15.24 -25.28 -33.26
CA LYS A 700 -16.25 -25.27 -34.33
C LYS A 700 -15.97 -26.40 -35.32
N LYS A 701 -17.05 -27.03 -35.80
CA LYS A 701 -16.97 -28.19 -36.69
C LYS A 701 -16.40 -27.79 -38.05
N GLU A 702 -16.80 -26.61 -38.52
CA GLU A 702 -16.44 -25.99 -39.79
C GLU A 702 -14.94 -25.71 -39.91
N TYR A 703 -14.29 -25.36 -38.79
CA TYR A 703 -12.83 -25.13 -38.73
C TYR A 703 -12.05 -26.44 -38.94
N ILE A 704 -12.47 -27.53 -38.28
CA ILE A 704 -11.86 -28.86 -38.47
C ILE A 704 -12.17 -29.41 -39.87
N GLU A 705 -13.38 -29.22 -40.39
CA GLU A 705 -13.73 -29.62 -41.75
C GLU A 705 -12.88 -28.90 -42.81
N ALA A 706 -12.56 -27.62 -42.61
CA ALA A 706 -11.61 -26.90 -43.48
C ALA A 706 -10.18 -27.48 -43.42
N LYS A 707 -9.66 -27.81 -42.22
CA LYS A 707 -8.35 -28.45 -42.04
C LYS A 707 -8.30 -29.84 -42.69
N GLU A 708 -9.33 -30.67 -42.52
CA GLU A 708 -9.43 -32.01 -43.13
C GLU A 708 -9.59 -31.97 -44.65
N VAL A 709 -10.27 -30.97 -45.22
CA VAL A 709 -10.34 -30.75 -46.68
C VAL A 709 -8.97 -30.32 -47.23
N GLN A 710 -8.20 -29.52 -46.50
CA GLN A 710 -6.84 -29.12 -46.89
C GLN A 710 -5.81 -30.25 -46.70
N SER A 711 -6.01 -31.15 -45.75
CA SER A 711 -5.07 -32.22 -45.39
C SER A 711 -5.83 -33.47 -44.90
N PRO A 712 -6.25 -34.37 -45.80
CA PRO A 712 -7.08 -35.51 -45.45
C PRO A 712 -6.44 -36.44 -44.40
N GLY A 713 -7.14 -36.62 -43.27
CA GLY A 713 -6.68 -37.37 -42.12
C GLY A 713 -5.91 -36.53 -41.09
N TYR A 714 -6.05 -35.21 -41.07
CA TYR A 714 -5.35 -34.25 -40.20
C TYR A 714 -5.44 -34.63 -38.70
N LEU A 715 -6.65 -34.76 -38.15
CA LEU A 715 -6.84 -35.17 -36.75
C LEU A 715 -6.43 -36.64 -36.52
N SER A 716 -6.52 -37.49 -37.56
CA SER A 716 -6.04 -38.88 -37.46
C SER A 716 -4.52 -38.96 -37.30
N ALA A 717 -3.77 -38.01 -37.88
CA ALA A 717 -2.32 -37.92 -37.78
C ALA A 717 -1.91 -37.46 -36.37
N ALA A 718 -2.54 -36.41 -35.85
CA ALA A 718 -2.37 -35.96 -34.48
C ALA A 718 -2.71 -37.06 -33.45
N LYS A 719 -3.81 -37.78 -33.66
CA LYS A 719 -4.17 -38.96 -32.84
C LYS A 719 -3.08 -40.03 -32.87
N ARG A 720 -2.57 -40.41 -34.05
CA ARG A 720 -1.49 -41.42 -34.17
C ARG A 720 -0.21 -41.01 -33.45
N LEU A 721 0.10 -39.71 -33.38
CA LEU A 721 1.24 -39.18 -32.62
C LEU A 721 0.95 -39.17 -31.11
N PHE A 722 -0.25 -38.78 -30.69
CA PHE A 722 -0.68 -38.78 -29.29
C PHE A 722 -0.64 -40.19 -28.66
N GLU A 723 -1.04 -41.21 -29.44
CA GLU A 723 -1.02 -42.63 -29.06
C GLU A 723 0.28 -43.35 -29.48
N SER A 724 1.29 -42.63 -30.02
CA SER A 724 2.59 -43.20 -30.40
C SER A 724 3.39 -43.66 -29.18
N LYS A 725 4.41 -44.50 -29.39
CA LYS A 725 5.37 -44.86 -28.32
C LYS A 725 6.35 -43.73 -27.99
N ASP A 726 6.50 -42.78 -28.91
CA ASP A 726 7.55 -41.77 -28.91
C ASP A 726 7.12 -40.48 -28.16
N VAL A 727 5.79 -40.29 -28.01
CA VAL A 727 5.19 -39.19 -27.22
C VAL A 727 4.30 -39.70 -26.09
N ASN A 728 3.39 -40.65 -26.38
CA ASN A 728 2.41 -41.27 -25.47
C ASN A 728 1.91 -40.38 -24.30
N CYS A 729 1.12 -39.35 -24.61
CA CYS A 729 0.71 -38.33 -23.63
C CYS A 729 0.06 -38.89 -22.35
N ILE A 730 -0.59 -40.06 -22.44
CA ILE A 730 -1.31 -40.72 -21.34
C ILE A 730 -0.37 -41.44 -20.35
N LEU A 731 0.95 -41.51 -20.62
CA LEU A 731 1.93 -41.96 -19.61
C LEU A 731 2.11 -40.98 -18.45
N CYS A 732 1.82 -39.68 -18.67
CA CYS A 732 1.94 -38.65 -17.64
C CYS A 732 0.60 -37.98 -17.32
N HIS A 733 -0.32 -37.88 -18.28
CA HIS A 733 -1.62 -37.23 -18.06
C HIS A 733 -2.70 -38.21 -17.59
N VAL A 734 -3.51 -37.77 -16.61
CA VAL A 734 -4.77 -38.42 -16.22
C VAL A 734 -5.69 -38.56 -17.44
N LYS A 735 -6.51 -39.63 -17.45
CA LYS A 735 -7.59 -39.82 -18.44
C LYS A 735 -8.89 -40.23 -17.72
N GLY A 736 -9.73 -39.25 -17.41
CA GLY A 736 -10.92 -39.45 -16.59
C GLY A 736 -10.56 -40.05 -15.24
N GLU A 737 -11.13 -41.20 -14.92
CA GLU A 737 -10.84 -41.92 -13.67
C GLU A 737 -9.47 -42.64 -13.66
N LYS A 738 -8.82 -42.85 -14.82
CA LYS A 738 -7.53 -43.55 -14.85
C LYS A 738 -6.37 -42.60 -14.55
N MET A 739 -5.66 -42.88 -13.45
CA MET A 739 -4.36 -42.26 -13.13
C MET A 739 -3.23 -42.80 -14.02
N PRO A 740 -2.14 -42.02 -14.20
CA PRO A 740 -0.90 -42.50 -14.80
C PRO A 740 -0.23 -43.59 -13.96
N GLU A 741 0.75 -44.27 -14.55
CA GLU A 741 1.58 -45.27 -13.87
C GLU A 741 2.97 -44.68 -13.56
N GLY A 742 3.58 -45.08 -12.44
CA GLY A 742 4.86 -44.53 -11.97
C GLY A 742 4.72 -43.38 -10.96
N ASP A 743 5.76 -42.55 -10.84
CA ASP A 743 5.88 -41.54 -9.80
C ASP A 743 4.93 -40.33 -9.99
N LYS A 744 4.25 -39.95 -8.90
CA LYS A 744 3.35 -38.80 -8.78
C LYS A 744 4.00 -37.47 -9.16
N THR A 745 5.32 -37.31 -9.00
CA THR A 745 5.98 -36.04 -9.37
C THR A 745 5.94 -35.77 -10.87
N GLY A 746 5.73 -36.80 -11.70
CA GLY A 746 5.54 -36.68 -13.15
C GLY A 746 4.08 -36.63 -13.60
N TRP A 747 3.10 -36.72 -12.69
CA TRP A 747 1.67 -36.77 -13.07
C TRP A 747 1.15 -35.37 -13.45
N ALA A 748 0.31 -35.33 -14.49
CA ALA A 748 -0.20 -34.11 -15.11
C ALA A 748 -1.74 -34.12 -15.25
N PRO A 749 -2.39 -32.94 -15.29
CA PRO A 749 -3.86 -32.83 -15.28
C PRO A 749 -4.53 -33.49 -16.47
N ASP A 750 -5.81 -33.84 -16.32
CA ASP A 750 -6.59 -34.52 -17.36
C ASP A 750 -6.69 -33.69 -18.66
N LEU A 751 -6.31 -34.31 -19.78
CA LEU A 751 -6.35 -33.72 -21.12
C LEU A 751 -7.75 -33.72 -21.73
N MET A 752 -8.67 -34.55 -21.24
CA MET A 752 -10.08 -34.54 -21.66
C MET A 752 -10.74 -33.19 -21.35
N LEU A 753 -10.26 -32.50 -20.30
CA LEU A 753 -10.71 -31.15 -19.93
C LEU A 753 -10.18 -30.04 -20.85
N ALA A 754 -9.17 -30.30 -21.71
CA ALA A 754 -8.48 -29.25 -22.47
C ALA A 754 -9.43 -28.39 -23.30
N LYS A 755 -10.36 -29.02 -24.03
CA LYS A 755 -11.38 -28.35 -24.87
C LYS A 755 -12.22 -27.31 -24.11
N ARG A 756 -12.61 -27.61 -22.87
CA ARG A 756 -13.44 -26.72 -22.02
C ARG A 756 -12.60 -25.74 -21.21
N ARG A 757 -11.38 -26.12 -20.83
CA ARG A 757 -10.57 -25.39 -19.84
C ARG A 757 -9.55 -24.44 -20.46
N LEU A 758 -8.82 -24.87 -21.49
CA LEU A 758 -7.58 -24.23 -21.92
C LEU A 758 -7.76 -23.40 -23.18
N LYS A 759 -6.97 -22.33 -23.32
CA LYS A 759 -6.95 -21.50 -24.55
C LYS A 759 -6.05 -22.15 -25.62
N PRO A 760 -6.45 -22.18 -26.91
CA PRO A 760 -5.67 -22.83 -27.98
C PRO A 760 -4.24 -22.29 -28.10
N ASP A 761 -4.05 -20.97 -28.08
CA ASP A 761 -2.74 -20.34 -28.15
C ASP A 761 -1.86 -20.61 -26.91
N TRP A 762 -2.45 -20.96 -25.78
CA TRP A 762 -1.69 -21.45 -24.63
C TRP A 762 -1.25 -22.90 -24.82
N ILE A 763 -2.16 -23.77 -25.28
CA ILE A 763 -1.80 -25.17 -25.61
C ILE A 763 -0.66 -25.18 -26.63
N LYS A 764 -0.74 -24.34 -27.68
CA LYS A 764 0.28 -24.23 -28.72
C LYS A 764 1.64 -23.80 -28.16
N ARG A 765 1.69 -22.71 -27.38
CA ARG A 765 2.96 -22.25 -26.77
C ARG A 765 3.50 -23.25 -25.73
N TRP A 766 2.63 -23.90 -24.95
CA TRP A 766 3.00 -24.91 -23.96
C TRP A 766 3.63 -26.16 -24.59
N LEU A 767 3.11 -26.61 -25.73
CA LEU A 767 3.66 -27.76 -26.46
C LEU A 767 4.97 -27.42 -27.20
N LEU A 768 5.11 -26.19 -27.70
CA LEU A 768 6.34 -25.71 -28.34
C LEU A 768 7.48 -25.51 -27.34
N ASP A 769 7.23 -24.87 -26.19
CA ASP A 769 8.24 -24.73 -25.14
C ASP A 769 7.63 -24.67 -23.73
N PRO A 770 7.48 -25.83 -23.05
CA PRO A 770 6.94 -25.88 -21.70
C PRO A 770 7.80 -25.12 -20.67
N GLN A 771 9.13 -25.09 -20.88
CA GLN A 771 10.07 -24.46 -19.95
C GLN A 771 10.00 -22.93 -20.04
N SER A 772 9.67 -22.36 -21.20
CA SER A 772 9.43 -20.92 -21.32
C SER A 772 8.20 -20.42 -20.54
N ILE A 773 7.21 -21.27 -20.29
CA ILE A 773 5.97 -20.91 -19.59
C ILE A 773 6.01 -21.27 -18.10
N GLN A 774 6.58 -22.43 -17.76
CA GLN A 774 6.75 -22.88 -16.38
C GLN A 774 8.10 -23.59 -16.21
N PRO A 775 9.21 -22.83 -16.09
CA PRO A 775 10.52 -23.38 -15.74
C PRO A 775 10.49 -24.40 -14.61
N GLY A 776 11.16 -25.53 -14.82
CA GLY A 776 11.16 -26.66 -13.89
C GLY A 776 9.93 -27.58 -14.00
N THR A 777 9.07 -27.40 -15.01
CA THR A 777 8.05 -28.39 -15.34
C THR A 777 8.70 -29.70 -15.81
N LYS A 778 8.12 -30.86 -15.46
CA LYS A 778 8.56 -32.17 -15.99
C LYS A 778 8.03 -32.45 -17.41
N MET A 779 7.24 -31.54 -18.00
CA MET A 779 6.76 -31.65 -19.38
C MET A 779 7.93 -31.55 -20.39
N PRO A 780 8.17 -32.55 -21.25
CA PRO A 780 9.21 -32.49 -22.27
C PRO A 780 8.88 -31.52 -23.42
N LYS A 781 9.90 -30.85 -23.94
CA LYS A 781 9.83 -30.19 -25.26
C LYS A 781 9.91 -31.26 -26.36
N PHE A 782 8.75 -31.77 -26.76
CA PHE A 782 8.62 -32.81 -27.79
C PHE A 782 8.87 -32.26 -29.20
N PHE A 783 8.13 -31.23 -29.61
CA PHE A 783 8.17 -30.72 -30.98
C PHE A 783 9.46 -29.93 -31.23
N ARG A 784 10.23 -30.36 -32.24
CA ARG A 784 11.53 -29.79 -32.64
C ARG A 784 11.72 -29.94 -34.15
N GLU A 785 12.63 -29.16 -34.71
CA GLU A 785 13.02 -29.30 -36.11
C GLU A 785 13.58 -30.72 -36.37
N GLY A 786 13.02 -31.42 -37.36
CA GLY A 786 13.42 -32.79 -37.71
C GLY A 786 12.78 -33.92 -36.89
N GLU A 787 11.92 -33.62 -35.90
CA GLU A 787 11.16 -34.63 -35.15
C GLU A 787 9.75 -34.85 -35.76
N PHE A 788 9.24 -36.08 -35.66
CA PHE A 788 7.85 -36.48 -35.97
C PHE A 788 7.27 -36.20 -37.38
N GLN A 789 8.04 -35.78 -38.40
CA GLN A 789 7.49 -35.53 -39.75
C GLN A 789 6.83 -36.76 -40.40
N ALA A 790 7.18 -37.97 -39.95
CA ALA A 790 6.54 -39.22 -40.37
C ALA A 790 5.07 -39.36 -39.90
N TYR A 791 4.67 -38.63 -38.85
CA TYR A 791 3.29 -38.57 -38.36
C TYR A 791 2.54 -37.37 -38.95
N ILE A 792 3.10 -36.18 -38.76
CA ILE A 792 2.56 -34.90 -39.26
C ILE A 792 3.71 -34.19 -40.00
N PRO A 793 3.69 -34.15 -41.34
CA PRO A 793 4.67 -33.41 -42.12
C PRO A 793 4.61 -31.92 -41.83
N GLY A 794 5.76 -31.29 -41.62
CA GLY A 794 5.86 -29.84 -41.38
C GLY A 794 6.91 -29.46 -40.32
N THR A 795 6.86 -28.17 -39.98
CA THR A 795 7.59 -27.52 -38.87
C THR A 795 7.06 -27.96 -37.50
N ALA A 796 7.81 -27.68 -36.43
CA ALA A 796 7.37 -27.93 -35.06
C ALA A 796 6.07 -27.18 -34.73
N GLU A 797 5.89 -25.99 -35.31
CA GLU A 797 4.73 -25.11 -35.20
C GLU A 797 3.48 -25.73 -35.85
N GLU A 798 3.62 -26.35 -37.04
CA GLU A 798 2.53 -27.04 -37.75
C GLU A 798 2.15 -28.37 -37.08
N GLN A 799 3.13 -29.11 -36.56
CA GLN A 799 2.88 -30.32 -35.76
C GLN A 799 2.16 -29.98 -34.46
N THR A 800 2.58 -28.90 -33.80
CA THR A 800 1.93 -28.41 -32.58
C THR A 800 0.53 -27.89 -32.86
N GLU A 801 0.32 -27.21 -33.99
CA GLU A 801 -1.01 -26.76 -34.46
C GLU A 801 -1.99 -27.94 -34.58
N ALA A 802 -1.55 -29.06 -35.18
CA ALA A 802 -2.35 -30.27 -35.30
C ALA A 802 -2.61 -30.96 -33.95
N MET A 803 -1.62 -31.00 -33.05
CA MET A 803 -1.81 -31.54 -31.69
C MET A 803 -2.75 -30.67 -30.85
N LYS A 804 -2.65 -29.34 -30.97
CA LYS A 804 -3.54 -28.35 -30.37
C LYS A 804 -4.98 -28.54 -30.86
N ASP A 805 -5.19 -28.64 -32.18
CA ASP A 805 -6.51 -28.88 -32.78
C ASP A 805 -7.13 -30.21 -32.32
N TYR A 806 -6.30 -31.25 -32.13
CA TYR A 806 -6.72 -32.55 -31.59
C TYR A 806 -7.10 -32.48 -30.10
N LEU A 807 -6.34 -31.77 -29.26
CA LEU A 807 -6.68 -31.56 -27.85
C LEU A 807 -7.96 -30.72 -27.67
N MET A 808 -8.19 -29.72 -28.54
CA MET A 808 -9.44 -28.96 -28.58
C MET A 808 -10.64 -29.76 -29.12
N ASN A 809 -10.39 -30.97 -29.65
CA ASN A 809 -11.41 -31.89 -30.16
C ASN A 809 -11.25 -33.32 -29.63
N LEU A 810 -10.70 -33.45 -28.42
CA LEU A 810 -10.79 -34.68 -27.64
C LEU A 810 -12.26 -34.89 -27.25
N TRP A 811 -12.75 -36.13 -27.40
CA TRP A 811 -14.13 -36.52 -27.11
C TRP A 811 -14.15 -37.19 -25.73
N GLU A 812 -15.09 -36.77 -24.87
CA GLU A 812 -15.37 -37.36 -23.55
C GLU A 812 -15.76 -38.85 -23.64
#